data_AF-A0A660Q7Y9-F1
#
_entry.id   AF-A0A660Q7Y9-F1
#
_cell.length_a   1.000
_cell.length_b   1.000
_cell.length_c   1.000
_cell.angle_alpha   90.00
_cell.angle_beta   90.00
_cell.angle_gamma   90.00
#
_symmetry.space_group_name_H-M   'P 1'
#
loop_
_entity.id
_entity.type
_entity.pdbx_description
1 polymer ?
#
loop_
_entity_poly.entity_id
_entity_poly.type
_entity_poly.pdbx_seq_one_letter_code
_entity_poly.pdbx_strand_id
1 'polypeptide(L)'
;MISNRIGRLELSPTLRINAKAKAMKADGVDVIDFSVGEPDFPTPTDIKNAGKKAIDDNFTKYTANDGIPELKAAIRARMKEDHGLEYSNKEVIVSSGAKHSLYNLMVAILNRDEEVIIPAPYWVSYPQQVLMVKGKPVIVPTKEENGFCLTPEELKANLNFNTKAIIINNPSNPTGSAYTRDQLKEICEIAAAEGLIIIADEIYEKVIYDDYRFTSVASLGDRIKEKTVIINGVSKSYSMTGWRIGYAAGPAEIISAMAIIQSHTTSNANSIAQKAAVEALSGHQSEINRMVAEFQTRRNYMLSKLNRIPDISCHQPQGAFYLFPNTSAYYNTEFGGMKIRNSYGLCYYLLKEAAVALVPGSAFGADDNIRLSYATSMDKIEEGTDRIIEAMAKLTESPKYKRVAMQNVMTHPRSNVEMDTAISVDERDALVQEAEANLPFDRYFEWNANINGIIIQLRTNVPHLYDFWVENWYPAQLESDLEPHGIIYAVDGVPGRTSYGYYCPEMRTAILFNTSYYGQVRSLALGMVAQASERLLDVHGVRAACVDYNGRGLALIGPRGLKRGSSFIRLLEDEKARFLTNDWAFVRYRGNEAIADAPERKFYFKTNIAQNFPHYGRIFDRSKCENVVTTRADWTNMKELVDECPLDLGEPYCYWGSTDSRALVDPAWIGGPNKYVKRSHLHSVVMLHYEPNAPAVEKLSVEGALDFITAGKYRLPSGAGMTPYKEQPFFNPYILGSSVDQEDLQRRNFHQLFRVTNAYKVNIASIPLEALKARLRELV
;
A
#
# COMPACT_ATOMS: atom_id res chain seq x y z
N MET A 1 -4.87 10.13 17.40
CA MET A 1 -5.32 9.55 18.69
C MET A 1 -4.61 8.25 19.08
N ILE A 2 -3.69 7.67 18.27
CA ILE A 2 -2.89 6.49 18.66
C ILE A 2 -1.41 6.87 18.85
N SER A 3 -0.64 6.07 19.57
CA SER A 3 0.81 6.34 19.74
C SER A 3 1.57 6.12 18.43
N ASN A 4 2.60 6.94 18.18
CA ASN A 4 3.46 6.83 16.98
C ASN A 4 4.10 5.45 16.82
N ARG A 5 4.25 4.69 17.92
CA ARG A 5 4.80 3.33 17.93
C ARG A 5 3.88 2.34 17.21
N ILE A 6 2.57 2.45 17.42
CA ILE A 6 1.59 1.57 16.76
C ILE A 6 1.59 1.81 15.25
N GLY A 7 1.79 3.05 14.80
CA GLY A 7 1.90 3.36 13.37
C GLY A 7 3.13 2.79 12.67
N ARG A 8 4.14 2.29 13.42
CA ARG A 8 5.35 1.65 12.88
C ARG A 8 5.26 0.12 12.86
N LEU A 9 4.23 -0.46 13.45
CA LEU A 9 4.04 -1.91 13.47
C LEU A 9 3.33 -2.32 12.19
N GLU A 10 3.88 -3.31 11.50
CA GLU A 10 3.24 -3.86 10.33
C GLU A 10 2.09 -4.77 10.74
N LEU A 11 0.93 -4.60 10.11
CA LEU A 11 -0.11 -5.62 10.18
C LEU A 11 0.41 -6.86 9.47
N SER A 12 0.46 -7.98 10.19
CA SER A 12 0.98 -9.23 9.64
C SER A 12 0.26 -9.58 8.32
N PRO A 13 0.97 -9.74 7.19
CA PRO A 13 0.38 -10.12 5.91
C PRO A 13 -0.51 -11.38 5.98
N THR A 14 -0.20 -12.29 6.92
CA THR A 14 -1.01 -13.46 7.26
C THR A 14 -2.46 -13.13 7.61
N LEU A 15 -2.74 -11.98 8.23
CA LEU A 15 -4.07 -11.63 8.72
C LEU A 15 -5.09 -11.53 7.58
N ARG A 16 -4.66 -11.10 6.39
CA ARG A 16 -5.57 -10.89 5.25
C ARG A 16 -5.89 -12.17 4.51
N ILE A 17 -4.88 -13.01 4.25
CA ILE A 17 -5.10 -14.36 3.73
C ILE A 17 -5.99 -15.15 4.70
N ASN A 18 -5.75 -15.03 6.00
CA ASN A 18 -6.59 -15.66 7.02
C ASN A 18 -8.01 -15.11 7.06
N ALA A 19 -8.21 -13.80 6.92
CA ALA A 19 -9.54 -13.20 6.88
C ALA A 19 -10.33 -13.67 5.65
N LYS A 20 -9.69 -13.70 4.48
CA LYS A 20 -10.29 -14.20 3.24
C LYS A 20 -10.60 -15.70 3.32
N ALA A 21 -9.68 -16.51 3.82
CA ALA A 21 -9.88 -17.94 4.05
C ALA A 21 -11.07 -18.20 5.00
N LYS A 22 -11.22 -17.40 6.07
CA LYS A 22 -12.39 -17.48 6.97
C LYS A 22 -13.68 -17.10 6.28
N ALA A 23 -13.69 -16.05 5.46
CA ALA A 23 -14.86 -15.66 4.69
C ALA A 23 -15.27 -16.76 3.70
N MET A 24 -14.32 -17.32 2.95
CA MET A 24 -14.57 -18.45 2.03
C MET A 24 -15.13 -19.67 2.75
N LYS A 25 -14.59 -20.02 3.94
CA LYS A 25 -15.16 -21.09 4.78
C LYS A 25 -16.59 -20.78 5.22
N ALA A 26 -16.88 -19.53 5.59
CA ALA A 26 -18.23 -19.10 5.97
C ALA A 26 -19.22 -19.16 4.79
N ASP A 27 -18.73 -18.96 3.56
CA ASP A 27 -19.48 -19.12 2.31
C ASP A 27 -19.61 -20.60 1.87
N GLY A 28 -19.14 -21.55 2.69
CA GLY A 28 -19.25 -22.99 2.41
C GLY A 28 -18.16 -23.56 1.52
N VAL A 29 -17.10 -22.79 1.21
CA VAL A 29 -15.94 -23.29 0.45
C VAL A 29 -15.05 -24.13 1.36
N ASP A 30 -14.71 -25.34 0.91
CA ASP A 30 -13.77 -26.20 1.61
C ASP A 30 -12.32 -25.73 1.41
N VAL A 31 -11.83 -24.98 2.40
CA VAL A 31 -10.49 -24.39 2.40
C VAL A 31 -9.52 -25.20 3.25
N ILE A 32 -8.47 -25.72 2.62
CA ILE A 32 -7.34 -26.38 3.28
C ILE A 32 -6.39 -25.31 3.82
N ASP A 33 -6.00 -25.44 5.09
CA ASP A 33 -5.25 -24.40 5.79
C ASP A 33 -3.87 -24.92 6.24
N PHE A 34 -2.83 -24.57 5.48
CA PHE A 34 -1.44 -24.80 5.85
C PHE A 34 -0.78 -23.55 6.46
N SER A 35 -1.58 -22.55 6.85
CA SER A 35 -1.05 -21.32 7.44
C SER A 35 -0.79 -21.43 8.95
N VAL A 36 -1.46 -22.36 9.63
CA VAL A 36 -1.46 -22.46 11.10
C VAL A 36 -0.32 -23.34 11.59
N GLY A 37 0.50 -22.80 12.50
CA GLY A 37 1.63 -23.51 13.12
C GLY A 37 1.27 -24.18 14.45
N GLU A 38 0.21 -24.98 14.48
CA GLU A 38 -0.31 -25.68 15.67
C GLU A 38 -0.42 -27.18 15.39
N PRO A 39 0.12 -28.06 16.26
CA PRO A 39 -0.12 -29.50 16.16
C PRO A 39 -1.61 -29.84 16.13
N ASP A 40 -2.02 -30.72 15.23
CA ASP A 40 -3.38 -31.26 15.13
C ASP A 40 -3.67 -32.35 16.16
N PHE A 41 -2.64 -32.85 16.84
CA PHE A 41 -2.80 -33.81 17.92
C PHE A 41 -3.53 -33.18 19.11
N PRO A 42 -4.40 -33.94 19.80
CA PRO A 42 -4.93 -33.48 21.08
C PRO A 42 -3.80 -33.41 22.13
N THR A 43 -3.93 -32.52 23.11
CA THR A 43 -3.06 -32.57 24.31
C THR A 43 -3.09 -33.98 24.92
N PRO A 44 -1.93 -34.58 25.29
CA PRO A 44 -1.86 -35.89 25.91
C PRO A 44 -2.78 -36.06 27.12
N THR A 45 -3.30 -37.27 27.33
CA THR A 45 -4.34 -37.56 28.34
C THR A 45 -3.87 -37.27 29.75
N ASP A 46 -2.63 -37.61 30.10
CA ASP A 46 -2.10 -37.41 31.46
C ASP A 46 -2.00 -35.91 31.79
N ILE A 47 -1.56 -35.11 30.82
CA ILE A 47 -1.52 -33.65 30.92
C ILE A 47 -2.93 -33.06 31.09
N LYS A 48 -3.92 -33.55 30.33
CA LYS A 48 -5.32 -33.14 30.50
C LYS A 48 -5.83 -33.50 31.89
N ASN A 49 -5.51 -34.68 32.40
CA ASN A 49 -5.93 -35.14 33.72
C ASN A 49 -5.29 -34.29 34.82
N ALA A 50 -4.02 -33.91 34.70
CA ALA A 50 -3.37 -32.97 35.62
C ALA A 50 -4.07 -31.60 35.62
N GLY A 51 -4.45 -31.08 34.46
CA GLY A 51 -5.24 -29.85 34.35
C GLY A 51 -6.63 -29.96 35.00
N LYS A 52 -7.36 -31.05 34.74
CA LYS A 52 -8.67 -31.32 35.38
C LYS A 52 -8.53 -31.43 36.89
N LYS A 53 -7.56 -32.19 37.36
CA LYS A 53 -7.28 -32.34 38.80
C LYS A 53 -7.00 -30.99 39.45
N ALA A 54 -6.24 -30.11 38.80
CA ALA A 54 -6.00 -28.76 39.32
C ALA A 54 -7.29 -27.93 39.44
N ILE A 55 -8.27 -28.13 38.55
CA ILE A 55 -9.61 -27.53 38.67
C ILE A 55 -10.37 -28.14 39.85
N ASP A 56 -10.41 -29.48 39.93
CA ASP A 56 -11.12 -30.22 40.99
C ASP A 56 -10.57 -29.89 42.39
N ASP A 57 -9.24 -29.75 42.51
CA ASP A 57 -8.53 -29.36 43.73
C ASP A 57 -8.65 -27.85 44.04
N ASN A 58 -9.39 -27.08 43.24
CA ASN A 58 -9.52 -25.62 43.37
C ASN A 58 -8.19 -24.84 43.30
N PHE A 59 -7.21 -25.29 42.51
CA PHE A 59 -5.94 -24.59 42.26
C PHE A 59 -6.13 -23.39 41.31
N THR A 60 -6.95 -22.42 41.74
CA THR A 60 -7.50 -21.32 40.92
C THR A 60 -7.07 -19.93 41.40
N LYS A 61 -6.19 -19.85 42.39
CA LYS A 61 -5.70 -18.58 42.97
C LYS A 61 -4.44 -18.09 42.30
N TYR A 62 -4.02 -16.86 42.64
CA TYR A 62 -2.72 -16.35 42.24
C TYR A 62 -1.60 -17.30 42.67
N THR A 63 -0.61 -17.45 41.80
CA THR A 63 0.61 -18.23 42.06
C THR A 63 1.79 -17.27 42.12
N ALA A 64 2.99 -17.79 42.40
CA ALA A 64 4.20 -16.99 42.30
C ALA A 64 4.30 -16.39 40.89
N ASN A 65 4.63 -15.10 40.81
CA ASN A 65 4.66 -14.34 39.57
C ASN A 65 5.55 -15.01 38.51
N ASP A 66 6.67 -15.58 38.92
CA ASP A 66 7.66 -16.25 38.10
C ASP A 66 7.40 -17.77 37.90
N GLY A 67 6.30 -18.28 38.43
CA GLY A 67 5.85 -19.67 38.28
C GLY A 67 5.91 -20.49 39.57
N ILE A 68 5.05 -21.50 39.67
CA ILE A 68 4.98 -22.38 40.85
C ILE A 68 6.31 -23.13 41.04
N PRO A 69 6.74 -23.37 42.30
CA PRO A 69 8.01 -24.04 42.59
C PRO A 69 8.18 -25.41 41.90
N GLU A 70 7.10 -26.19 41.85
CA GLU A 70 7.07 -27.51 41.20
C GLU A 70 7.36 -27.42 39.69
N LEU A 71 6.79 -26.43 39.00
CA LEU A 71 7.01 -26.24 37.56
C LEU A 71 8.43 -25.76 37.27
N LYS A 72 8.94 -24.84 38.09
CA LYS A 72 10.34 -24.42 37.99
C LYS A 72 11.29 -25.60 38.22
N ALA A 73 10.97 -26.49 39.16
CA ALA A 73 11.74 -27.71 39.38
C ALA A 73 11.68 -28.66 38.17
N ALA A 74 10.50 -28.87 37.59
CA ALA A 74 10.32 -29.70 36.40
C ALA A 74 11.08 -29.16 35.18
N ILE A 75 11.05 -27.84 34.95
CA ILE A 75 11.82 -27.18 33.89
C ILE A 75 13.32 -27.43 34.06
N ARG A 76 13.86 -27.22 35.26
CA ARG A 76 15.28 -27.45 35.53
C ARG A 76 15.68 -28.91 35.37
N ALA A 77 14.85 -29.83 35.87
CA ALA A 77 15.10 -31.26 35.72
C ALA A 77 15.15 -31.66 34.24
N ARG A 78 14.19 -31.17 33.44
CA ARG A 78 14.14 -31.40 31.99
C ARG A 78 15.35 -30.83 31.27
N MET A 79 15.78 -29.60 31.58
CA MET A 79 17.00 -29.00 31.02
C MET A 79 18.27 -29.77 31.35
N LYS A 80 18.37 -30.29 32.58
CA LYS A 80 19.50 -31.12 33.01
C LYS A 80 19.50 -32.49 32.33
N GLU A 81 18.34 -33.13 32.25
CA GLU A 81 18.19 -34.45 31.62
C GLU A 81 18.43 -34.41 30.11
N ASP A 82 17.85 -33.42 29.43
CA ASP A 82 17.91 -33.33 27.97
C ASP A 82 19.24 -32.76 27.46
N HIS A 83 19.80 -31.77 28.17
CA HIS A 83 20.91 -30.96 27.65
C HIS A 83 22.10 -30.84 28.60
N GLY A 84 22.05 -31.48 29.78
CA GLY A 84 23.10 -31.35 30.80
C GLY A 84 23.18 -29.96 31.43
N LEU A 85 22.14 -29.14 31.31
CA LEU A 85 22.13 -27.75 31.78
C LEU A 85 21.60 -27.62 33.20
N GLU A 86 22.42 -27.08 34.10
CA GLU A 86 22.01 -26.76 35.46
C GLU A 86 21.68 -25.27 35.60
N TYR A 87 20.51 -24.97 36.15
CA TYR A 87 20.10 -23.62 36.52
C TYR A 87 19.62 -23.61 37.98
N SER A 88 19.61 -22.46 38.62
CA SER A 88 19.01 -22.24 39.93
C SER A 88 17.54 -21.82 39.80
N ASN A 89 16.83 -21.75 40.93
CA ASN A 89 15.48 -21.19 40.95
C ASN A 89 15.44 -19.74 40.42
N LYS A 90 16.47 -18.93 40.62
CA LYS A 90 16.48 -17.51 40.23
C LYS A 90 16.75 -17.30 38.74
N GLU A 91 17.16 -18.35 38.04
CA GLU A 91 17.52 -18.33 36.62
C GLU A 91 16.41 -18.89 35.74
N VAL A 92 15.20 -19.09 36.27
CA VAL A 92 14.04 -19.60 35.52
C VAL A 92 12.80 -18.76 35.80
N ILE A 93 12.06 -18.39 34.76
CA ILE A 93 10.75 -17.73 34.84
C ILE A 93 9.74 -18.42 33.93
N VAL A 94 8.50 -18.57 34.41
CA VAL A 94 7.35 -19.06 33.65
C VAL A 94 6.48 -17.89 33.24
N SER A 95 6.05 -17.85 31.98
CA SER A 95 5.22 -16.80 31.39
C SER A 95 4.03 -17.38 30.63
N SER A 96 3.08 -16.50 30.26
CA SER A 96 1.91 -16.80 29.41
C SER A 96 2.27 -17.14 27.94
N GLY A 97 3.08 -18.19 27.75
CA GLY A 97 3.62 -18.66 26.49
C GLY A 97 4.98 -18.04 26.12
N ALA A 98 5.74 -18.74 25.27
CA ALA A 98 7.09 -18.32 24.84
C ALA A 98 7.13 -16.93 24.18
N LYS A 99 6.06 -16.55 23.44
CA LYS A 99 5.90 -15.19 22.89
C LYS A 99 5.96 -14.11 23.97
N HIS A 100 5.39 -14.37 25.15
CA HIS A 100 5.44 -13.44 26.28
C HIS A 100 6.83 -13.44 26.93
N SER A 101 7.47 -14.60 27.05
CA SER A 101 8.87 -14.68 27.52
C SER A 101 9.82 -13.86 26.64
N LEU A 102 9.70 -13.97 25.32
CA LEU A 102 10.45 -13.13 24.36
C LEU A 102 10.16 -11.64 24.56
N TYR A 103 8.89 -11.27 24.68
CA TYR A 103 8.52 -9.86 24.89
C TYR A 103 9.11 -9.30 26.19
N ASN A 104 9.01 -10.03 27.31
CA ASN A 104 9.59 -9.63 28.58
C ASN A 104 11.12 -9.50 28.49
N LEU A 105 11.76 -10.40 27.76
CA LEU A 105 13.20 -10.32 27.51
C LEU A 105 13.56 -9.06 26.70
N MET A 106 12.85 -8.77 25.61
CA MET A 106 13.09 -7.56 24.81
C MET A 106 12.91 -6.28 25.63
N VAL A 107 11.87 -6.21 26.47
CA VAL A 107 11.65 -5.06 27.37
C VAL A 107 12.76 -4.97 28.44
N ALA A 108 13.28 -6.10 28.92
CA ALA A 108 14.30 -6.12 29.97
C ALA A 108 15.69 -5.68 29.48
N ILE A 109 16.04 -5.97 28.22
CA ILE A 109 17.43 -5.84 27.74
C ILE A 109 17.66 -4.68 26.78
N LEU A 110 16.60 -4.15 26.14
CA LEU A 110 16.75 -3.14 25.08
C LEU A 110 16.48 -1.73 25.57
N ASN A 111 17.43 -0.85 25.28
CA ASN A 111 17.22 0.59 25.25
C ASN A 111 16.74 1.05 23.87
N ARG A 112 16.42 2.34 23.78
CA ARG A 112 16.04 2.98 22.53
C ARG A 112 17.19 2.91 21.53
N ASP A 113 16.86 2.57 20.28
CA ASP A 113 17.77 2.54 19.13
C ASP A 113 18.89 1.47 19.21
N GLU A 114 18.96 0.68 20.30
CA GLU A 114 19.80 -0.52 20.38
C GLU A 114 19.33 -1.59 19.38
N GLU A 115 20.30 -2.32 18.83
CA GLU A 115 20.08 -3.23 17.71
C GLU A 115 19.97 -4.69 18.15
N VAL A 116 19.05 -5.41 17.50
CA VAL A 116 18.93 -6.87 17.62
C VAL A 116 19.12 -7.49 16.25
N ILE A 117 20.13 -8.34 16.11
CA ILE A 117 20.37 -9.11 14.89
C ILE A 117 19.35 -10.25 14.80
N ILE A 118 18.67 -10.33 13.65
CA ILE A 118 17.63 -11.31 13.36
C ILE A 118 17.92 -11.93 11.98
N PRO A 119 18.36 -13.19 11.91
CA PRO A 119 18.53 -13.89 10.64
C PRO A 119 17.19 -14.05 9.92
N ALA A 120 17.10 -13.65 8.65
CA ALA A 120 15.95 -13.94 7.79
C ALA A 120 16.24 -15.18 6.95
N PRO A 121 15.29 -16.12 6.80
CA PRO A 121 13.87 -16.00 7.17
C PRO A 121 13.63 -16.15 8.68
N TYR A 122 12.82 -15.25 9.26
CA TYR A 122 12.57 -15.17 10.72
C TYR A 122 11.12 -15.40 11.10
N TRP A 123 10.83 -15.72 12.36
CA TRP A 123 9.45 -15.70 12.85
C TRP A 123 8.91 -14.26 12.95
N VAL A 124 7.74 -14.03 12.34
CA VAL A 124 7.11 -12.71 12.11
C VAL A 124 7.05 -11.76 13.31
N SER A 125 7.10 -12.28 14.54
CA SER A 125 6.99 -11.47 15.75
C SER A 125 8.31 -10.89 16.24
N TYR A 126 9.47 -11.45 15.86
CA TYR A 126 10.77 -10.98 16.36
C TYR A 126 11.02 -9.49 16.04
N PRO A 127 10.99 -9.03 14.76
CA PRO A 127 11.24 -7.62 14.48
C PRO A 127 10.19 -6.69 15.10
N GLN A 128 8.94 -7.15 15.16
CA GLN A 128 7.84 -6.37 15.74
C GLN A 128 8.01 -6.19 17.25
N GLN A 129 8.49 -7.21 17.98
CA GLN A 129 8.77 -7.08 19.42
C GLN A 129 9.92 -6.12 19.71
N VAL A 130 10.95 -6.10 18.87
CA VAL A 130 12.05 -5.13 18.95
C VAL A 130 11.53 -3.70 18.71
N LEU A 131 10.74 -3.48 17.66
CA LEU A 131 10.12 -2.19 17.37
C LEU A 131 9.15 -1.73 18.48
N MET A 132 8.40 -2.67 19.08
CA MET A 132 7.49 -2.39 20.19
C MET A 132 8.20 -1.85 21.43
N VAL A 133 9.50 -2.07 21.60
CA VAL A 133 10.28 -1.50 22.72
C VAL A 133 11.23 -0.38 22.29
N LYS A 134 11.08 0.10 21.04
CA LYS A 134 11.91 1.15 20.40
C LYS A 134 13.36 0.70 20.13
N GLY A 135 13.63 -0.59 20.11
CA GLY A 135 14.88 -1.11 19.53
C GLY A 135 14.82 -1.10 17.99
N LYS A 136 15.93 -1.46 17.37
CA LYS A 136 16.08 -1.54 15.91
C LYS A 136 16.37 -2.99 15.49
N PRO A 137 15.47 -3.66 14.75
CA PRO A 137 15.78 -4.97 14.19
C PRO A 137 16.79 -4.81 13.03
N VAL A 138 17.88 -5.55 13.09
CA VAL A 138 18.87 -5.68 12.01
C VAL A 138 18.64 -7.02 11.35
N ILE A 139 17.99 -6.99 10.19
CA ILE A 139 17.66 -8.20 9.44
C ILE A 139 18.88 -8.64 8.63
N VAL A 140 19.32 -9.88 8.82
CA VAL A 140 20.44 -10.47 8.09
C VAL A 140 19.92 -11.59 7.19
N PRO A 141 19.81 -11.38 5.87
CA PRO A 141 19.36 -12.41 4.95
C PRO A 141 20.31 -13.60 4.90
N THR A 142 19.79 -14.81 5.05
CA THR A 142 20.53 -16.07 4.85
C THR A 142 20.09 -16.72 3.53
N LYS A 143 20.76 -17.82 3.14
CA LYS A 143 20.59 -18.43 1.81
C LYS A 143 20.01 -19.83 1.91
N GLU A 144 19.19 -20.24 0.95
CA GLU A 144 18.69 -21.63 0.92
C GLU A 144 19.84 -22.64 0.80
N GLU A 145 20.90 -22.29 0.05
CA GLU A 145 22.10 -23.12 -0.18
C GLU A 145 22.82 -23.56 1.10
N ASN A 146 22.76 -22.75 2.17
CA ASN A 146 23.34 -23.08 3.46
C ASN A 146 22.29 -23.51 4.50
N GLY A 147 21.10 -23.90 4.04
CA GLY A 147 19.98 -24.28 4.88
C GLY A 147 19.41 -23.11 5.67
N PHE A 148 19.53 -21.88 5.17
CA PHE A 148 19.09 -20.65 5.84
C PHE A 148 19.75 -20.38 7.20
N CYS A 149 20.91 -20.99 7.47
CA CYS A 149 21.68 -20.75 8.68
C CYS A 149 22.55 -19.50 8.52
N LEU A 150 22.60 -18.68 9.56
CA LEU A 150 23.52 -17.54 9.64
C LEU A 150 24.97 -18.05 9.64
N THR A 151 25.86 -17.36 8.94
CA THR A 151 27.30 -17.65 8.98
C THR A 151 28.04 -16.69 9.91
N PRO A 152 29.23 -17.08 10.42
CA PRO A 152 30.11 -16.20 11.20
C PRO A 152 30.45 -14.88 10.48
N GLU A 153 30.67 -14.94 9.17
CA GLU A 153 31.00 -13.78 8.33
C GLU A 153 29.82 -12.81 8.22
N GLU A 154 28.61 -13.33 7.99
CA GLU A 154 27.38 -12.53 7.96
C GLU A 154 27.09 -11.89 9.32
N LEU A 155 27.35 -12.60 10.43
CA LEU A 155 27.25 -12.02 11.76
C LEU A 155 28.22 -10.82 11.89
N LYS A 156 29.51 -11.06 11.68
CA LYS A 156 30.56 -10.03 11.85
C LYS A 156 30.30 -8.78 11.01
N ALA A 157 29.83 -8.95 9.78
CA ALA A 157 29.53 -7.85 8.88
C ALA A 157 28.40 -6.92 9.37
N ASN A 158 27.56 -7.39 10.29
CA ASN A 158 26.40 -6.66 10.80
C ASN A 158 26.56 -6.19 12.26
N LEU A 159 27.73 -6.39 12.85
CA LEU A 159 28.01 -5.91 14.21
C LEU A 159 28.40 -4.44 14.21
N ASN A 160 27.93 -3.72 15.22
CA ASN A 160 28.42 -2.40 15.59
C ASN A 160 28.21 -2.13 17.09
N PHE A 161 28.59 -0.94 17.56
CA PHE A 161 28.53 -0.61 18.98
C PHE A 161 27.10 -0.61 19.57
N ASN A 162 26.06 -0.46 18.74
CA ASN A 162 24.66 -0.50 19.18
C ASN A 162 24.10 -1.94 19.21
N THR A 163 24.81 -2.92 18.67
CA THR A 163 24.35 -4.32 18.67
C THR A 163 24.29 -4.84 20.09
N LYS A 164 23.08 -5.14 20.56
CA LYS A 164 22.82 -5.58 21.94
C LYS A 164 22.60 -7.09 22.05
N ALA A 165 21.90 -7.66 21.07
CA ALA A 165 21.50 -9.05 21.11
C ALA A 165 21.43 -9.68 19.71
N ILE A 166 21.45 -11.01 19.68
CA ILE A 166 21.18 -11.83 18.50
C ILE A 166 20.10 -12.85 18.83
N ILE A 167 19.17 -13.10 17.90
CA ILE A 167 18.19 -14.18 17.99
C ILE A 167 18.67 -15.39 17.20
N ILE A 168 18.72 -16.55 17.85
CA ILE A 168 18.95 -17.84 17.23
C ILE A 168 17.70 -18.69 17.49
N ASN A 169 16.91 -18.94 16.44
CA ASN A 169 15.77 -19.86 16.50
C ASN A 169 16.17 -21.21 15.89
N ASN A 170 16.21 -22.25 16.73
CA ASN A 170 16.74 -23.56 16.36
C ASN A 170 15.90 -24.66 17.02
N PRO A 171 15.24 -25.56 16.27
CA PRO A 171 14.91 -25.45 14.85
C PRO A 171 14.05 -24.22 14.49
N SER A 172 14.17 -23.76 13.24
CA SER A 172 13.63 -22.48 12.79
C SER A 172 12.15 -22.53 12.36
N ASN A 173 11.40 -21.46 12.66
CA ASN A 173 10.19 -21.06 11.93
C ASN A 173 10.52 -19.78 11.14
N PRO A 174 10.48 -19.80 9.79
CA PRO A 174 9.63 -20.67 8.97
C PRO A 174 10.33 -21.85 8.26
N THR A 175 11.65 -21.97 8.34
CA THR A 175 12.40 -22.84 7.41
C THR A 175 12.47 -24.31 7.86
N GLY A 176 12.25 -24.57 9.16
CA GLY A 176 12.52 -25.85 9.81
C GLY A 176 14.00 -26.28 9.78
N SER A 177 14.89 -25.36 9.39
CA SER A 177 16.33 -25.57 9.46
C SER A 177 16.79 -25.72 10.89
N ALA A 178 17.84 -26.51 11.08
CA ALA A 178 18.52 -26.60 12.37
C ALA A 178 20.04 -26.51 12.19
N TYR A 179 20.70 -25.81 13.10
CA TYR A 179 22.14 -25.61 13.07
C TYR A 179 22.88 -26.83 13.61
N THR A 180 23.97 -27.21 12.97
CA THR A 180 24.91 -28.15 13.58
C THR A 180 25.57 -27.55 14.82
N ARG A 181 26.10 -28.41 15.70
CA ARG A 181 26.82 -27.98 16.91
C ARG A 181 27.96 -27.02 16.59
N ASP A 182 28.74 -27.30 15.54
CA ASP A 182 29.92 -26.48 15.19
C ASP A 182 29.50 -25.12 14.64
N GLN A 183 28.48 -25.07 13.78
CA GLN A 183 27.91 -23.80 13.29
C GLN A 183 27.40 -22.94 14.45
N LEU A 184 26.64 -23.51 15.40
CA LEU A 184 26.17 -22.76 16.57
C LEU A 184 27.35 -22.25 17.39
N LYS A 185 28.35 -23.10 17.63
CA LYS A 185 29.51 -22.76 18.45
C LYS A 185 30.25 -21.55 17.89
N GLU A 186 30.57 -21.52 16.61
CA GLU A 186 31.28 -20.41 15.99
C GLU A 186 30.53 -19.08 16.13
N ILE A 187 29.23 -19.08 15.84
CA ILE A 187 28.36 -17.90 15.95
C ILE A 187 28.27 -17.43 17.40
N CYS A 188 28.03 -18.35 18.34
CA CYS A 188 27.83 -18.04 19.74
C CYS A 188 29.13 -17.62 20.45
N GLU A 189 30.29 -18.14 20.04
CA GLU A 189 31.59 -17.68 20.53
C GLU A 189 31.86 -16.23 20.11
N ILE A 190 31.53 -15.85 18.87
CA ILE A 190 31.62 -14.46 18.41
C ILE A 190 30.68 -13.58 19.22
N ALA A 191 29.40 -13.97 19.33
CA ALA A 191 28.41 -13.19 20.06
C ALA A 191 28.79 -12.99 21.54
N ALA A 192 29.26 -14.04 22.21
CA ALA A 192 29.72 -13.95 23.59
C ALA A 192 31.02 -13.16 23.71
N ALA A 193 31.87 -13.15 22.69
CA ALA A 193 33.09 -12.34 22.66
C ALA A 193 32.84 -10.84 22.55
N GLU A 194 31.84 -10.48 21.76
CA GLU A 194 31.37 -9.10 21.58
C GLU A 194 30.43 -8.66 22.71
N GLY A 195 30.18 -9.53 23.69
CA GLY A 195 29.38 -9.24 24.87
C GLY A 195 27.87 -9.22 24.63
N LEU A 196 27.41 -9.68 23.46
CA LEU A 196 26.01 -9.72 23.06
C LEU A 196 25.20 -10.69 23.91
N ILE A 197 23.91 -10.42 24.07
CA ILE A 197 22.95 -11.38 24.61
C ILE A 197 22.50 -12.32 23.49
N ILE A 198 22.59 -13.62 23.72
CA ILE A 198 22.13 -14.65 22.78
C ILE A 198 20.73 -15.09 23.20
N ILE A 199 19.73 -14.80 22.37
CA ILE A 199 18.35 -15.20 22.58
C ILE A 199 18.13 -16.52 21.83
N ALA A 200 18.15 -17.63 22.56
CA ALA A 200 18.00 -18.96 21.99
C ALA A 200 16.54 -19.39 22.06
N ASP A 201 15.80 -19.24 20.96
CA ASP A 201 14.42 -19.74 20.86
C ASP A 201 14.44 -21.22 20.42
N GLU A 202 14.31 -22.09 21.42
CA GLU A 202 14.45 -23.55 21.33
C GLU A 202 13.09 -24.25 21.45
N ILE A 203 11.98 -23.53 21.17
CA ILE A 203 10.61 -24.05 21.31
C ILE A 203 10.30 -25.31 20.48
N TYR A 204 11.13 -25.60 19.48
CA TYR A 204 11.02 -26.77 18.60
C TYR A 204 12.05 -27.87 18.91
N GLU A 205 12.81 -27.80 20.00
CA GLU A 205 13.93 -28.72 20.31
C GLU A 205 13.58 -30.21 20.26
N LYS A 206 12.33 -30.57 20.55
CA LYS A 206 11.85 -31.96 20.53
C LYS A 206 11.28 -32.39 19.18
N VAL A 207 10.95 -31.45 18.30
CA VAL A 207 10.42 -31.75 16.98
C VAL A 207 11.58 -31.73 15.99
N ILE A 208 12.33 -32.82 16.02
CA ILE A 208 13.53 -33.07 15.21
C ILE A 208 13.35 -34.35 14.42
N TYR A 209 14.01 -34.44 13.27
CA TYR A 209 13.81 -35.53 12.32
C TYR A 209 15.10 -36.25 11.99
N ASP A 210 14.92 -37.44 11.41
CA ASP A 210 16.01 -38.28 10.92
C ASP A 210 17.01 -38.55 12.07
N ASP A 211 18.32 -38.50 11.79
CA ASP A 211 19.35 -38.70 12.81
C ASP A 211 19.90 -37.38 13.39
N TYR A 212 19.20 -36.25 13.17
CA TYR A 212 19.65 -34.95 13.64
C TYR A 212 19.68 -34.92 15.18
N ARG A 213 20.79 -34.41 15.74
CA ARG A 213 20.95 -34.24 17.19
C ARG A 213 20.89 -32.77 17.55
N PHE A 214 19.86 -32.40 18.28
CA PHE A 214 19.71 -31.05 18.79
C PHE A 214 20.85 -30.68 19.75
N THR A 215 21.30 -29.42 19.68
CA THR A 215 22.25 -28.83 20.63
C THR A 215 21.64 -27.54 21.15
N SER A 216 21.38 -27.49 22.46
CA SER A 216 21.00 -26.25 23.13
C SER A 216 22.18 -25.27 23.14
N VAL A 217 21.94 -24.00 22.84
CA VAL A 217 23.00 -22.98 22.72
C VAL A 217 23.79 -22.86 24.01
N ALA A 218 23.12 -22.89 25.16
CA ALA A 218 23.77 -22.77 26.46
C ALA A 218 24.68 -23.95 26.80
N SER A 219 24.54 -25.10 26.12
CA SER A 219 25.37 -26.30 26.36
C SER A 219 26.75 -26.22 25.70
N LEU A 220 27.00 -25.18 24.89
CA LEU A 220 28.23 -25.02 24.11
C LEU A 220 29.44 -24.56 24.96
N GLY A 221 29.21 -24.01 26.15
CA GLY A 221 30.25 -23.64 27.11
C GLY A 221 29.78 -22.57 28.10
N ASP A 222 30.47 -22.45 29.24
CA ASP A 222 30.06 -21.58 30.35
C ASP A 222 29.95 -20.10 29.96
N ARG A 223 30.92 -19.58 29.22
CA ARG A 223 30.90 -18.20 28.72
C ARG A 223 29.71 -17.92 27.79
N ILE A 224 29.31 -18.91 26.98
CA ILE A 224 28.15 -18.78 26.10
C ILE A 224 26.87 -18.83 26.95
N LYS A 225 26.79 -19.77 27.90
CA LYS A 225 25.66 -19.89 28.84
C LYS A 225 25.42 -18.60 29.62
N GLU A 226 26.46 -17.94 30.11
CA GLU A 226 26.38 -16.65 30.81
C GLU A 226 25.78 -15.52 29.96
N LYS A 227 25.83 -15.64 28.63
CA LYS A 227 25.25 -14.69 27.68
C LYS A 227 23.94 -15.16 27.07
N THR A 228 23.48 -16.37 27.39
CA THR A 228 22.33 -16.99 26.73
C THR A 228 21.07 -16.89 27.58
N VAL A 229 19.97 -16.48 26.97
CA VAL A 229 18.63 -16.67 27.51
C VAL A 229 17.89 -17.65 26.60
N ILE A 230 17.65 -18.86 27.12
CA ILE A 230 16.85 -19.88 26.44
C ILE A 230 15.38 -19.50 26.58
N ILE A 231 14.66 -19.52 25.48
CA ILE A 231 13.21 -19.41 25.40
C ILE A 231 12.66 -20.75 24.92
N ASN A 232 11.74 -21.33 25.70
CA ASN A 232 11.12 -22.61 25.35
C ASN A 232 9.72 -22.72 26.03
N GLY A 233 9.04 -23.86 25.93
CA GLY A 233 7.70 -24.03 26.44
C GLY A 233 7.03 -25.32 25.97
N VAL A 234 5.79 -25.52 26.44
CA VAL A 234 5.07 -26.77 26.19
C VAL A 234 4.18 -26.74 24.95
N SER A 235 4.14 -25.60 24.23
CA SER A 235 3.16 -25.37 23.17
C SER A 235 3.29 -26.33 21.98
N LYS A 236 4.53 -26.70 21.59
CA LYS A 236 4.80 -27.42 20.34
C LYS A 236 5.02 -28.90 20.58
N SER A 237 5.95 -29.24 21.47
CA SER A 237 6.31 -30.63 21.79
C SER A 237 5.17 -31.43 22.43
N TYR A 238 4.24 -30.77 23.14
CA TYR A 238 3.18 -31.44 23.90
C TYR A 238 1.77 -31.13 23.38
N SER A 239 1.64 -30.48 22.23
CA SER A 239 0.36 -29.97 21.70
C SER A 239 -0.45 -29.18 22.75
N MET A 240 0.18 -28.13 23.32
CA MET A 240 -0.40 -27.28 24.37
C MET A 240 -0.48 -25.78 23.97
N THR A 241 -0.62 -25.50 22.68
CA THR A 241 -0.75 -24.13 22.11
C THR A 241 -1.75 -23.26 22.87
N GLY A 242 -2.96 -23.77 23.13
CA GLY A 242 -4.04 -23.05 23.82
C GLY A 242 -3.87 -22.87 25.32
N TRP A 243 -2.97 -23.62 25.98
CA TRP A 243 -2.74 -23.56 27.43
C TRP A 243 -1.87 -22.37 27.84
N ARG A 244 -1.13 -21.80 26.88
CA ARG A 244 -0.33 -20.58 27.05
C ARG A 244 0.73 -20.69 28.15
N ILE A 245 1.54 -21.74 28.16
CA ILE A 245 2.73 -21.85 29.03
C ILE A 245 4.01 -21.84 28.20
N GLY A 246 4.93 -20.96 28.60
CA GLY A 246 6.31 -20.90 28.14
C GLY A 246 7.21 -20.47 29.28
N TYR A 247 8.52 -20.59 29.09
CA TYR A 247 9.50 -20.24 30.10
C TYR A 247 10.77 -19.69 29.47
N ALA A 248 11.53 -18.97 30.29
CA ALA A 248 12.89 -18.57 29.97
C ALA A 248 13.87 -19.07 31.04
N ALA A 249 15.08 -19.43 30.62
CA ALA A 249 16.19 -19.71 31.52
C ALA A 249 17.47 -18.98 31.08
N GLY A 250 18.15 -18.35 32.02
CA GLY A 250 19.32 -17.51 31.72
C GLY A 250 19.82 -16.74 32.95
N PRO A 251 20.70 -15.74 32.77
CA PRO A 251 21.30 -15.00 33.87
C PRO A 251 20.26 -14.45 34.85
N ALA A 252 20.48 -14.67 36.15
CA ALA A 252 19.52 -14.33 37.20
C ALA A 252 19.12 -12.85 37.20
N GLU A 253 20.03 -11.95 36.81
CA GLU A 253 19.76 -10.51 36.67
C GLU A 253 18.68 -10.24 35.60
N ILE A 254 18.84 -10.82 34.41
CA ILE A 254 17.88 -10.67 33.30
C ILE A 254 16.54 -11.30 33.67
N ILE A 255 16.55 -12.51 34.26
CA ILE A 255 15.33 -13.21 34.67
C ILE A 255 14.58 -12.42 35.75
N SER A 256 15.29 -11.78 36.68
CA SER A 256 14.70 -10.91 37.70
C SER A 256 14.07 -9.66 37.08
N ALA A 257 14.72 -9.04 36.09
CA ALA A 257 14.15 -7.92 35.33
C ALA A 257 12.87 -8.33 34.57
N MET A 258 12.88 -9.50 33.91
CA MET A 258 11.69 -10.07 33.27
C MET A 258 10.55 -10.29 34.27
N ALA A 259 10.84 -10.74 35.49
CA ALA A 259 9.85 -10.93 36.53
C ALA A 259 9.20 -9.61 36.97
N ILE A 260 9.97 -8.53 37.09
CA ILE A 260 9.46 -7.18 37.40
C ILE A 260 8.46 -6.75 36.32
N ILE A 261 8.82 -6.88 35.04
CA ILE A 261 7.93 -6.53 33.91
C ILE A 261 6.66 -7.38 33.94
N GLN A 262 6.80 -8.69 34.18
CA GLN A 262 5.67 -9.62 34.23
C GLN A 262 4.67 -9.26 35.35
N SER A 263 5.17 -8.84 36.52
CA SER A 263 4.31 -8.45 37.65
C SER A 263 3.42 -7.24 37.38
N HIS A 264 3.80 -6.39 36.43
CA HIS A 264 3.04 -5.20 36.03
C HIS A 264 2.22 -5.38 34.75
N THR A 265 2.36 -6.53 34.07
CA THR A 265 1.71 -6.79 32.78
C THR A 265 0.66 -7.89 32.88
N THR A 266 0.98 -9.02 33.52
CA THR A 266 0.06 -10.18 33.60
C THR A 266 -0.08 -10.77 34.99
N SER A 267 0.81 -10.43 35.94
CA SER A 267 1.05 -11.26 37.13
C SER A 267 1.51 -12.67 36.72
N ASN A 268 1.12 -13.72 37.43
CA ASN A 268 1.50 -15.10 37.09
C ASN A 268 0.80 -15.67 35.85
N ALA A 269 1.44 -16.66 35.22
CA ALA A 269 0.79 -17.48 34.19
C ALA A 269 -0.39 -18.31 34.78
N ASN A 270 -1.31 -18.76 33.93
CA ASN A 270 -2.51 -19.48 34.35
C ASN A 270 -2.20 -20.67 35.27
N SER A 271 -2.80 -20.72 36.47
CA SER A 271 -2.48 -21.69 37.52
C SER A 271 -2.76 -23.15 37.12
N ILE A 272 -3.87 -23.39 36.42
CA ILE A 272 -4.28 -24.71 35.91
C ILE A 272 -3.29 -25.20 34.85
N ALA A 273 -2.94 -24.32 33.91
CA ALA A 273 -1.99 -24.63 32.86
C ALA A 273 -0.58 -24.89 33.40
N GLN A 274 -0.19 -24.21 34.48
CA GLN A 274 1.08 -24.51 35.16
C GLN A 274 1.11 -25.93 35.72
N LYS A 275 0.02 -26.41 36.35
CA LYS A 275 -0.07 -27.79 36.85
C LYS A 275 -0.06 -28.83 35.73
N ALA A 276 -0.74 -28.55 34.61
CA ALA A 276 -0.66 -29.38 33.42
C ALA A 276 0.76 -29.41 32.82
N ALA A 277 1.47 -28.28 32.83
CA ALA A 277 2.85 -28.19 32.35
C ALA A 277 3.86 -28.91 33.26
N VAL A 278 3.59 -29.03 34.56
CA VAL A 278 4.39 -29.91 35.44
C VAL A 278 4.34 -31.33 34.89
N GLU A 279 3.14 -31.88 34.69
CA GLU A 279 2.95 -33.23 34.16
C GLU A 279 3.58 -33.40 32.77
N ALA A 280 3.47 -32.39 31.90
CA ALA A 280 4.11 -32.42 30.58
C ALA A 280 5.63 -32.61 30.69
N LEU A 281 6.28 -31.86 31.59
CA LEU A 281 7.74 -31.85 31.71
C LEU A 281 8.28 -32.99 32.59
N SER A 282 7.53 -33.49 33.57
CA SER A 282 7.98 -34.57 34.47
C SER A 282 7.48 -35.96 34.09
N GLY A 283 6.38 -36.05 33.33
CA GLY A 283 5.73 -37.29 32.96
C GLY A 283 6.42 -38.02 31.80
N HIS A 284 5.76 -39.05 31.29
CA HIS A 284 6.28 -39.88 30.21
C HIS A 284 6.39 -39.11 28.88
N GLN A 285 7.55 -39.23 28.22
CA GLN A 285 7.87 -38.50 27.01
C GLN A 285 7.54 -39.27 25.70
N SER A 286 7.00 -40.49 25.80
CA SER A 286 6.78 -41.39 24.65
C SER A 286 5.80 -40.84 23.60
N GLU A 287 4.78 -40.08 24.03
CA GLU A 287 3.82 -39.46 23.11
C GLU A 287 4.48 -38.44 22.18
N ILE A 288 5.56 -37.79 22.61
CA ILE A 288 6.31 -36.85 21.78
C ILE A 288 6.94 -37.60 20.61
N ASN A 289 7.60 -38.73 20.87
CA ASN A 289 8.24 -39.55 19.83
C ASN A 289 7.21 -40.02 18.79
N ARG A 290 5.99 -40.37 19.22
CA ARG A 290 4.90 -40.74 18.33
C ARG A 290 4.47 -39.57 17.43
N MET A 291 4.28 -38.38 18.00
CA MET A 291 3.95 -37.17 17.23
C MET A 291 5.05 -36.80 16.24
N VAL A 292 6.32 -36.91 16.65
CA VAL A 292 7.48 -36.59 15.81
C VAL A 292 7.60 -37.54 14.62
N ALA A 293 7.43 -38.85 14.82
CA ALA A 293 7.45 -39.83 13.73
C ALA A 293 6.35 -39.56 12.70
N GLU A 294 5.16 -39.18 13.17
CA GLU A 294 4.05 -38.79 12.30
C GLU A 294 4.35 -37.49 11.54
N PHE A 295 4.89 -36.47 12.21
CA PHE A 295 5.34 -35.25 11.52
C PHE A 295 6.43 -35.51 10.49
N GLN A 296 7.37 -36.41 10.75
CA GLN A 296 8.42 -36.79 9.79
C GLN A 296 7.81 -37.43 8.53
N THR A 297 6.82 -38.30 8.72
CA THR A 297 6.06 -38.93 7.63
C THR A 297 5.37 -37.87 6.77
N ARG A 298 4.68 -36.92 7.41
CA ARG A 298 4.00 -35.79 6.75
C ARG A 298 4.97 -34.87 6.00
N ARG A 299 6.09 -34.51 6.63
CA ARG A 299 7.18 -33.73 6.01
C ARG A 299 7.67 -34.41 4.74
N ASN A 300 8.02 -35.70 4.83
CA ASN A 300 8.57 -36.46 3.71
C ASN A 300 7.60 -36.50 2.53
N TYR A 301 6.32 -36.75 2.80
CA TYR A 301 5.31 -36.77 1.76
C TYR A 301 5.15 -35.41 1.08
N MET A 302 4.90 -34.35 1.86
CA MET A 302 4.65 -33.01 1.30
C MET A 302 5.88 -32.50 0.55
N LEU A 303 7.08 -32.69 1.09
CA LEU A 303 8.33 -32.31 0.42
C LEU A 303 8.52 -33.06 -0.91
N SER A 304 8.26 -34.37 -0.93
CA SER A 304 8.39 -35.19 -2.15
C SER A 304 7.45 -34.74 -3.27
N LYS A 305 6.27 -34.20 -2.91
CA LYS A 305 5.28 -33.68 -3.86
C LYS A 305 5.66 -32.28 -4.35
N LEU A 306 6.06 -31.38 -3.45
CA LEU A 306 6.49 -30.03 -3.83
C LEU A 306 7.72 -30.05 -4.76
N ASN A 307 8.68 -30.94 -4.50
CA ASN A 307 9.87 -31.09 -5.36
C ASN A 307 9.57 -31.63 -6.78
N ARG A 308 8.32 -32.03 -7.07
CA ARG A 308 7.88 -32.39 -8.44
C ARG A 308 7.36 -31.21 -9.24
N ILE A 309 7.09 -30.08 -8.58
CA ILE A 309 6.68 -28.86 -9.26
C ILE A 309 7.93 -28.28 -9.94
N PRO A 310 7.90 -28.03 -11.26
CA PRO A 310 9.03 -27.45 -11.98
C PRO A 310 9.52 -26.16 -11.33
N ASP A 311 10.84 -25.95 -11.32
CA ASP A 311 11.49 -24.72 -10.87
C ASP A 311 11.20 -24.30 -9.40
N ILE A 312 10.69 -25.22 -8.57
CA ILE A 312 10.61 -25.07 -7.11
C ILE A 312 11.78 -25.79 -6.44
N SER A 313 12.53 -25.08 -5.60
CA SER A 313 13.46 -25.66 -4.62
C SER A 313 12.85 -25.63 -3.23
N CYS A 314 13.18 -26.63 -2.40
CA CYS A 314 12.81 -26.61 -0.99
C CYS A 314 13.88 -27.33 -0.16
N HIS A 315 14.57 -26.58 0.70
CA HIS A 315 15.45 -27.13 1.73
C HIS A 315 14.71 -28.19 2.58
N GLN A 316 15.34 -29.35 2.79
CA GLN A 316 14.77 -30.40 3.64
C GLN A 316 14.92 -30.01 5.12
N PRO A 317 13.81 -29.77 5.84
CA PRO A 317 13.90 -29.32 7.23
C PRO A 317 14.35 -30.43 8.17
N GLN A 318 15.22 -30.09 9.12
CA GLN A 318 15.68 -30.99 10.19
C GLN A 318 14.79 -30.96 11.44
N GLY A 319 13.85 -30.01 11.54
CA GLY A 319 12.90 -29.93 12.63
C GLY A 319 11.74 -28.96 12.40
N ALA A 320 11.09 -28.56 13.49
CA ALA A 320 9.83 -27.80 13.50
C ALA A 320 8.71 -28.55 12.75
N PHE A 321 7.81 -27.87 12.05
CA PHE A 321 6.82 -28.55 11.20
C PHE A 321 6.41 -27.73 9.97
N TYR A 322 7.42 -27.10 9.34
CA TYR A 322 7.23 -26.19 8.22
C TYR A 322 8.08 -26.58 7.01
N LEU A 323 7.56 -26.33 5.82
CA LEU A 323 8.31 -26.26 4.57
C LEU A 323 8.34 -24.79 4.10
N PHE A 324 9.46 -24.41 3.47
CA PHE A 324 9.67 -23.05 3.00
C PHE A 324 10.21 -23.01 1.56
N PRO A 325 9.46 -23.58 0.58
CA PRO A 325 9.90 -23.66 -0.81
C PRO A 325 10.14 -22.27 -1.42
N ASN A 326 11.15 -22.18 -2.29
CA ASN A 326 11.37 -21.05 -3.18
C ASN A 326 10.40 -21.14 -4.36
N THR A 327 9.65 -20.06 -4.59
CA THR A 327 8.63 -19.96 -5.64
C THR A 327 8.86 -18.78 -6.57
N SER A 328 10.02 -18.12 -6.47
CA SER A 328 10.35 -16.91 -7.24
C SER A 328 10.28 -17.11 -8.75
N ALA A 329 10.52 -18.33 -9.25
CA ALA A 329 10.38 -18.70 -10.66
C ALA A 329 8.97 -18.40 -11.22
N TYR A 330 7.94 -18.38 -10.37
CA TYR A 330 6.56 -18.13 -10.76
C TYR A 330 6.15 -16.64 -10.70
N TYR A 331 7.03 -15.72 -10.31
CA TYR A 331 6.70 -14.28 -10.17
C TYR A 331 6.66 -13.50 -11.50
N ASN A 332 6.77 -14.20 -12.62
CA ASN A 332 6.51 -13.66 -13.96
C ASN A 332 5.42 -14.48 -14.65
N THR A 333 4.44 -14.97 -13.90
CA THR A 333 3.32 -15.75 -14.43
C THR A 333 1.98 -15.09 -14.14
N GLU A 334 0.94 -15.49 -14.89
CA GLU A 334 -0.43 -15.03 -14.69
C GLU A 334 -1.47 -16.14 -14.86
N PHE A 335 -2.64 -15.91 -14.28
CA PHE A 335 -3.85 -16.70 -14.50
C PHE A 335 -5.06 -15.78 -14.64
N GLY A 336 -5.81 -15.90 -15.74
CA GLY A 336 -7.01 -15.08 -15.96
C GLY A 336 -6.75 -13.57 -15.93
N GLY A 337 -5.53 -13.12 -16.27
CA GLY A 337 -5.08 -11.73 -16.17
C GLY A 337 -4.61 -11.28 -14.79
N MET A 338 -4.71 -12.13 -13.75
CA MET A 338 -4.08 -11.89 -12.45
C MET A 338 -2.59 -12.24 -12.52
N LYS A 339 -1.73 -11.22 -12.42
CA LYS A 339 -0.28 -11.39 -12.41
C LYS A 339 0.20 -11.80 -11.02
N ILE A 340 1.10 -12.77 -10.98
CA ILE A 340 1.82 -13.17 -9.78
C ILE A 340 3.16 -12.48 -9.82
N ARG A 341 3.46 -11.63 -8.84
CA ARG A 341 4.69 -10.80 -8.81
C ARG A 341 5.54 -10.96 -7.55
N ASN A 342 5.00 -11.61 -6.53
CA ASN A 342 5.61 -11.79 -5.22
C ASN A 342 4.93 -12.96 -4.48
N SER A 343 5.44 -13.30 -3.29
CA SER A 343 4.89 -14.40 -2.49
C SER A 343 3.44 -14.17 -2.08
N TYR A 344 3.03 -12.92 -1.83
CA TYR A 344 1.64 -12.58 -1.48
C TYR A 344 0.68 -12.87 -2.63
N GLY A 345 1.01 -12.42 -3.85
CA GLY A 345 0.22 -12.66 -5.05
C GLY A 345 0.06 -14.15 -5.33
N LEU A 346 1.12 -14.94 -5.13
CA LEU A 346 1.05 -16.40 -5.27
C LEU A 346 0.16 -17.06 -4.21
N CYS A 347 0.34 -16.70 -2.93
CA CYS A 347 -0.53 -17.22 -1.86
C CYS A 347 -2.00 -16.81 -2.07
N TYR A 348 -2.25 -15.59 -2.56
CA TYR A 348 -3.59 -15.12 -2.86
C TYR A 348 -4.21 -15.90 -4.03
N TYR A 349 -3.44 -16.16 -5.08
CA TYR A 349 -3.83 -17.00 -6.21
C TYR A 349 -4.20 -18.42 -5.74
N LEU A 350 -3.34 -19.08 -4.97
CA LEU A 350 -3.60 -20.43 -4.45
C LEU A 350 -4.80 -20.47 -3.51
N LEU A 351 -5.02 -19.42 -2.71
CA LEU A 351 -6.23 -19.34 -1.89
C LEU A 351 -7.48 -19.25 -2.76
N LYS A 352 -7.48 -18.42 -3.80
CA LYS A 352 -8.66 -18.17 -4.64
C LYS A 352 -8.98 -19.34 -5.57
N GLU A 353 -7.96 -19.88 -6.24
CA GLU A 353 -8.13 -20.86 -7.31
C GLU A 353 -8.02 -22.31 -6.83
N ALA A 354 -7.27 -22.57 -5.75
CA ALA A 354 -7.10 -23.91 -5.18
C ALA A 354 -7.78 -24.07 -3.81
N ALA A 355 -8.33 -23.00 -3.22
CA ALA A 355 -8.84 -23.03 -1.85
C ALA A 355 -7.79 -23.52 -0.83
N VAL A 356 -6.51 -23.14 -1.03
CA VAL A 356 -5.41 -23.49 -0.12
C VAL A 356 -4.81 -22.23 0.51
N ALA A 357 -4.89 -22.10 1.83
CA ALA A 357 -4.34 -20.98 2.58
C ALA A 357 -2.88 -21.25 3.01
N LEU A 358 -1.97 -20.39 2.54
CA LEU A 358 -0.52 -20.43 2.82
C LEU A 358 -0.06 -19.10 3.45
N VAL A 359 1.21 -19.01 3.86
CA VAL A 359 1.78 -17.73 4.31
C VAL A 359 2.85 -17.22 3.36
N PRO A 360 2.77 -15.97 2.88
CA PRO A 360 3.78 -15.38 2.01
C PRO A 360 5.12 -15.21 2.74
N GLY A 361 6.21 -15.50 2.03
CA GLY A 361 7.58 -15.37 2.50
C GLY A 361 7.97 -13.96 2.92
N SER A 362 7.36 -12.92 2.31
CA SER A 362 7.54 -11.51 2.70
C SER A 362 7.25 -11.26 4.18
N ALA A 363 6.33 -12.01 4.80
CA ALA A 363 6.05 -11.89 6.23
C ALA A 363 7.24 -12.31 7.12
N PHE A 364 8.16 -13.11 6.58
CA PHE A 364 9.33 -13.67 7.26
C PHE A 364 10.65 -13.03 6.79
N GLY A 365 10.58 -11.99 5.95
CA GLY A 365 11.77 -11.32 5.40
C GLY A 365 12.40 -12.02 4.19
N ALA A 366 11.69 -12.94 3.53
CA ALA A 366 12.19 -13.68 2.36
C ALA A 366 11.09 -13.84 1.30
N ASP A 367 10.89 -12.81 0.46
CA ASP A 367 9.75 -12.74 -0.47
C ASP A 367 9.83 -13.73 -1.64
N ASP A 368 10.95 -14.42 -1.83
CA ASP A 368 11.11 -15.48 -2.84
C ASP A 368 10.45 -16.81 -2.44
N ASN A 369 9.99 -16.93 -1.19
CA ASN A 369 9.49 -18.17 -0.64
C ASN A 369 8.02 -18.07 -0.19
N ILE A 370 7.42 -19.21 0.12
CA ILE A 370 6.14 -19.32 0.84
C ILE A 370 6.27 -20.35 1.96
N ARG A 371 5.52 -20.21 3.04
CA ARG A 371 5.52 -21.18 4.16
C ARG A 371 4.28 -22.06 4.12
N LEU A 372 4.52 -23.37 4.25
CA LEU A 372 3.49 -24.39 4.45
C LEU A 372 3.72 -25.08 5.80
N SER A 373 2.68 -25.19 6.61
CA SER A 373 2.66 -26.01 7.82
C SER A 373 2.09 -27.39 7.50
N TYR A 374 2.83 -28.44 7.87
CA TYR A 374 2.34 -29.83 7.79
C TYR A 374 1.85 -30.34 9.16
N ALA A 375 1.49 -29.43 10.06
CA ALA A 375 0.85 -29.74 11.33
C ALA A 375 -0.67 -29.98 11.18
N THR A 376 -1.05 -30.85 10.24
CA THR A 376 -2.44 -31.23 9.96
C THR A 376 -2.50 -32.68 9.51
N SER A 377 -3.72 -33.22 9.33
CA SER A 377 -3.90 -34.62 8.97
C SER A 377 -3.27 -34.95 7.61
N MET A 378 -2.82 -36.20 7.46
CA MET A 378 -2.27 -36.68 6.19
C MET A 378 -3.24 -36.45 5.03
N ASP A 379 -4.52 -36.77 5.18
CA ASP A 379 -5.54 -36.56 4.14
C ASP A 379 -5.57 -35.12 3.60
N LYS A 380 -5.49 -34.11 4.49
CA LYS A 380 -5.45 -32.70 4.10
C LYS A 380 -4.14 -32.33 3.42
N ILE A 381 -3.03 -32.94 3.82
CA ILE A 381 -1.73 -32.77 3.19
C ILE A 381 -1.76 -33.32 1.77
N GLU A 382 -2.30 -34.53 1.57
CA GLU A 382 -2.43 -35.14 0.25
C GLU A 382 -3.27 -34.26 -0.67
N GLU A 383 -4.50 -33.95 -0.24
CA GLU A 383 -5.44 -33.16 -1.02
C GLU A 383 -4.92 -31.74 -1.28
N GLY A 384 -4.43 -31.05 -0.25
CA GLY A 384 -3.96 -29.67 -0.37
C GLY A 384 -2.74 -29.54 -1.26
N THR A 385 -1.82 -30.52 -1.22
CA THR A 385 -0.64 -30.50 -2.09
C THR A 385 -1.02 -30.80 -3.53
N ASP A 386 -1.95 -31.72 -3.78
CA ASP A 386 -2.46 -32.00 -5.12
C ASP A 386 -3.18 -30.78 -5.72
N ARG A 387 -4.02 -30.08 -4.94
CA ARG A 387 -4.65 -28.81 -5.35
C ARG A 387 -3.62 -27.72 -5.70
N ILE A 388 -2.52 -27.62 -4.93
CA ILE A 388 -1.42 -26.69 -5.26
C ILE A 388 -0.80 -27.05 -6.60
N ILE A 389 -0.42 -28.32 -6.81
CA ILE A 389 0.23 -28.78 -8.05
C ILE A 389 -0.65 -28.47 -9.27
N GLU A 390 -1.95 -28.79 -9.19
CA GLU A 390 -2.91 -28.53 -10.26
C GLU A 390 -3.08 -27.03 -10.57
N ALA A 391 -3.09 -26.17 -9.56
CA ALA A 391 -3.17 -24.73 -9.76
C ALA A 391 -1.88 -24.17 -10.37
N MET A 392 -0.72 -24.56 -9.83
CA MET A 392 0.58 -24.14 -10.38
C MET A 392 0.74 -24.51 -11.86
N ALA A 393 0.19 -25.66 -12.29
CA ALA A 393 0.21 -26.09 -13.69
C ALA A 393 -0.65 -25.23 -14.63
N LYS A 394 -1.58 -24.41 -14.11
CA LYS A 394 -2.44 -23.51 -14.90
C LYS A 394 -1.80 -22.14 -15.15
N LEU A 395 -0.67 -21.85 -14.50
CA LEU A 395 0.04 -20.57 -14.65
C LEU A 395 0.72 -20.49 -16.01
N THR A 396 0.64 -19.32 -16.62
CA THR A 396 1.25 -19.04 -17.93
C THR A 396 2.21 -17.86 -17.83
N GLU A 397 3.23 -17.77 -18.69
CA GLU A 397 4.15 -16.62 -18.68
C GLU A 397 3.39 -15.30 -18.87
N SER A 398 3.63 -14.35 -17.98
CA SER A 398 3.15 -12.98 -18.14
C SER A 398 3.88 -12.28 -19.29
N PRO A 399 3.21 -11.41 -20.07
CA PRO A 399 3.87 -10.59 -21.08
C PRO A 399 4.99 -9.75 -20.44
N LYS A 400 6.22 -9.88 -20.95
CA LYS A 400 7.38 -9.09 -20.49
C LYS A 400 7.24 -7.65 -20.96
N TYR A 401 7.02 -6.72 -20.02
CA TYR A 401 7.00 -5.28 -20.30
C TYR A 401 8.34 -4.64 -19.94
N LYS A 402 8.88 -3.78 -20.81
CA LYS A 402 10.02 -2.93 -20.45
C LYS A 402 9.55 -1.92 -19.42
N ARG A 403 10.06 -2.01 -18.17
CA ARG A 403 9.85 -0.96 -17.16
C ARG A 403 10.51 0.32 -17.68
N VAL A 404 9.71 1.35 -17.94
CA VAL A 404 10.20 2.71 -18.17
C VAL A 404 10.00 3.45 -16.85
N ALA A 405 11.05 4.10 -16.35
CA ALA A 405 10.92 4.98 -15.21
C ALA A 405 10.04 6.17 -15.61
N MET A 406 8.77 6.10 -15.27
CA MET A 406 7.87 7.24 -15.34
C MET A 406 8.15 8.04 -14.08
N GLN A 407 8.58 9.30 -14.21
CA GLN A 407 8.80 10.23 -13.09
C GLN A 407 7.45 10.58 -12.44
N ASN A 408 6.80 9.61 -11.82
CA ASN A 408 5.55 9.83 -11.11
C ASN A 408 5.87 10.50 -9.78
N VAL A 409 5.16 11.59 -9.47
CA VAL A 409 5.49 12.44 -8.32
C VAL A 409 4.31 12.55 -7.37
N MET A 410 4.58 12.38 -6.08
CA MET A 410 3.66 12.76 -5.00
C MET A 410 3.84 14.24 -4.71
N THR A 411 2.83 15.05 -5.02
CA THR A 411 2.90 16.50 -4.88
C THR A 411 2.58 16.92 -3.45
N HIS A 412 3.19 18.02 -3.03
CA HIS A 412 2.97 18.64 -1.74
C HIS A 412 2.60 20.11 -1.97
N PRO A 413 1.37 20.53 -1.62
CA PRO A 413 0.21 19.69 -1.29
C PRO A 413 -0.32 18.87 -2.48
N ARG A 414 -1.21 17.90 -2.23
CA ARG A 414 -1.79 17.00 -3.25
C ARG A 414 -2.90 17.65 -4.10
N SER A 415 -3.30 18.87 -3.77
CA SER A 415 -4.42 19.58 -4.38
C SER A 415 -4.13 21.08 -4.44
N ASN A 416 -5.03 21.86 -5.06
CA ASN A 416 -4.93 23.31 -5.10
C ASN A 416 -4.75 23.93 -3.70
N VAL A 417 -3.85 24.89 -3.60
CA VAL A 417 -3.75 25.83 -2.47
C VAL A 417 -4.69 27.01 -2.65
N GLU A 418 -5.03 27.67 -1.55
CA GLU A 418 -5.72 28.97 -1.58
C GLU A 418 -4.88 30.02 -2.29
N MET A 419 -5.55 31.04 -2.81
CA MET A 419 -4.89 32.11 -3.57
C MET A 419 -5.65 33.43 -3.47
N ASP A 420 -4.89 34.52 -3.40
CA ASP A 420 -5.39 35.87 -3.65
C ASP A 420 -5.20 36.24 -5.13
N THR A 421 -6.28 36.62 -5.82
CA THR A 421 -6.25 36.89 -7.27
C THR A 421 -6.23 38.36 -7.64
N ALA A 422 -6.12 39.27 -6.68
CA ALA A 422 -6.24 40.71 -6.92
C ALA A 422 -5.17 41.53 -6.18
N ILE A 423 -3.93 41.02 -6.14
CA ILE A 423 -2.82 41.76 -5.51
C ILE A 423 -2.37 42.95 -6.37
N SER A 424 -1.88 43.99 -5.71
CA SER A 424 -1.31 45.18 -6.34
C SER A 424 0.03 44.91 -7.05
N VAL A 425 0.47 45.85 -7.88
CA VAL A 425 1.77 45.76 -8.58
C VAL A 425 2.93 45.76 -7.57
N ASP A 426 2.86 46.59 -6.52
CA ASP A 426 3.89 46.67 -5.48
C ASP A 426 4.02 45.35 -4.68
N GLU A 427 2.88 44.75 -4.30
CA GLU A 427 2.85 43.43 -3.65
C GLU A 427 3.42 42.35 -4.58
N ARG A 428 3.08 42.41 -5.87
CA ARG A 428 3.61 41.50 -6.89
C ARG A 428 5.12 41.60 -6.96
N ASP A 429 5.68 42.80 -7.03
CA ASP A 429 7.13 43.01 -7.15
C ASP A 429 7.88 42.42 -5.96
N ALA A 430 7.38 42.62 -4.73
CA ALA A 430 7.94 42.02 -3.53
C ALA A 430 7.88 40.49 -3.54
N LEU A 431 6.75 39.91 -3.96
CA LEU A 431 6.57 38.45 -4.03
C LEU A 431 7.40 37.80 -5.13
N VAL A 432 7.59 38.47 -6.27
CA VAL A 432 8.47 38.02 -7.35
C VAL A 432 9.92 38.03 -6.89
N GLN A 433 10.37 39.10 -6.22
CA GLN A 433 11.73 39.15 -5.69
C GLN A 433 12.01 38.00 -4.71
N GLU A 434 11.03 37.67 -3.85
CA GLU A 434 11.15 36.52 -2.95
C GLU A 434 11.14 35.18 -3.69
N ALA A 435 10.29 35.01 -4.71
CA ALA A 435 10.27 33.80 -5.52
C ALA A 435 11.60 33.61 -6.26
N GLU A 436 12.15 34.67 -6.88
CA GLU A 436 13.43 34.65 -7.59
C GLU A 436 14.60 34.32 -6.66
N ALA A 437 14.59 34.81 -5.41
CA ALA A 437 15.59 34.43 -4.41
C ALA A 437 15.57 32.93 -4.07
N ASN A 438 14.48 32.22 -4.38
CA ASN A 438 14.30 30.78 -4.16
C ASN A 438 14.36 29.96 -5.47
N LEU A 439 14.86 30.55 -6.55
CA LEU A 439 15.17 29.87 -7.82
C LEU A 439 16.70 29.73 -7.97
N PRO A 440 17.33 28.75 -7.28
CA PRO A 440 18.79 28.60 -7.32
C PRO A 440 19.26 28.14 -8.70
N PHE A 441 20.47 28.53 -9.09
CA PHE A 441 21.01 28.29 -10.44
C PHE A 441 21.02 26.81 -10.87
N ASP A 442 21.19 25.88 -9.91
CA ASP A 442 21.29 24.44 -10.15
C ASP A 442 19.92 23.76 -10.28
N ARG A 443 18.84 24.47 -9.91
CA ARG A 443 17.46 24.00 -9.98
C ARG A 443 16.54 25.10 -10.48
N TYR A 444 16.97 25.89 -11.45
CA TYR A 444 16.11 26.87 -12.12
C TYR A 444 15.64 26.34 -13.47
N PHE A 445 14.32 26.25 -13.64
CA PHE A 445 13.70 25.81 -14.86
C PHE A 445 12.80 26.91 -15.42
N GLU A 446 12.98 27.24 -16.70
CA GLU A 446 12.19 28.22 -17.42
C GLU A 446 11.67 27.64 -18.74
N TRP A 447 10.40 27.88 -19.06
CA TRP A 447 9.83 27.46 -20.34
C TRP A 447 8.68 28.35 -20.82
N ASN A 448 8.74 28.74 -22.09
CA ASN A 448 7.69 29.50 -22.78
C ASN A 448 6.71 28.53 -23.48
N ALA A 449 5.46 28.56 -23.04
CA ALA A 449 4.38 27.79 -23.64
C ALA A 449 3.51 28.67 -24.55
N ASN A 450 3.31 28.25 -25.80
CA ASN A 450 2.27 28.79 -26.67
C ASN A 450 0.95 28.06 -26.40
N ILE A 451 0.00 28.78 -25.82
CA ILE A 451 -1.34 28.28 -25.51
C ILE A 451 -2.34 29.13 -26.31
N ASN A 452 -2.81 28.58 -27.43
CA ASN A 452 -3.76 29.23 -28.33
C ASN A 452 -3.33 30.64 -28.81
N GLY A 453 -2.04 30.83 -29.10
CA GLY A 453 -1.47 32.10 -29.56
C GLY A 453 -1.03 33.04 -28.44
N ILE A 454 -1.32 32.72 -27.19
CA ILE A 454 -0.84 33.47 -26.01
C ILE A 454 0.36 32.75 -25.42
N ILE A 455 1.44 33.49 -25.18
CA ILE A 455 2.68 32.96 -24.62
C ILE A 455 2.66 33.12 -23.10
N ILE A 456 2.67 32.02 -22.35
CA ILE A 456 2.81 32.01 -20.90
C ILE A 456 4.15 31.39 -20.53
N GLN A 457 4.91 32.08 -19.69
CA GLN A 457 6.19 31.59 -19.18
C GLN A 457 6.00 30.93 -17.82
N LEU A 458 6.55 29.73 -17.64
CA LEU A 458 6.72 29.10 -16.32
C LEU A 458 8.15 29.27 -15.84
N ARG A 459 8.32 29.71 -14.59
CA ARG A 459 9.57 29.75 -13.84
C ARG A 459 9.40 28.93 -12.56
N THR A 460 10.23 27.91 -12.36
CA THR A 460 10.07 26.99 -11.23
C THR A 460 11.39 26.39 -10.77
N ASN A 461 11.45 26.01 -9.49
CA ASN A 461 12.51 25.16 -8.95
C ASN A 461 12.10 23.69 -8.79
N VAL A 462 10.91 23.33 -9.28
CA VAL A 462 10.33 22.00 -9.16
C VAL A 462 10.46 21.28 -10.51
N PRO A 463 11.34 20.27 -10.64
CA PRO A 463 11.54 19.55 -11.90
C PRO A 463 10.25 18.94 -12.47
N HIS A 464 9.39 18.40 -11.59
CA HIS A 464 8.09 17.82 -11.95
C HIS A 464 7.17 18.79 -12.69
N LEU A 465 7.07 20.03 -12.20
CA LEU A 465 6.21 21.05 -12.80
C LEU A 465 6.71 21.42 -14.20
N TYR A 466 8.02 21.60 -14.34
CA TYR A 466 8.66 21.84 -15.64
C TYR A 466 8.39 20.68 -16.61
N ASP A 467 8.61 19.45 -16.17
CA ASP A 467 8.43 18.25 -16.99
C ASP A 467 6.98 18.08 -17.47
N PHE A 468 5.99 18.34 -16.62
CA PHE A 468 4.58 18.30 -17.02
C PHE A 468 4.22 19.44 -17.97
N TRP A 469 4.80 20.62 -17.76
CA TRP A 469 4.57 21.82 -18.57
C TRP A 469 5.08 21.65 -20.00
N VAL A 470 6.32 21.20 -20.17
CA VAL A 470 6.94 20.94 -21.49
C VAL A 470 6.18 19.85 -22.25
N GLU A 471 5.71 18.83 -21.55
CA GLU A 471 4.97 17.72 -22.14
C GLU A 471 3.58 18.15 -22.64
N ASN A 472 2.90 19.04 -21.91
CA ASN A 472 1.52 19.41 -22.20
C ASN A 472 1.38 20.55 -23.22
N TRP A 473 2.33 21.48 -23.28
CA TRP A 473 2.22 22.68 -24.11
C TRP A 473 3.17 22.68 -25.29
N TYR A 474 2.85 23.48 -26.32
CA TYR A 474 3.76 23.69 -27.45
C TYR A 474 4.82 24.74 -27.07
N PRO A 475 6.08 24.59 -27.51
CA PRO A 475 7.10 25.61 -27.27
C PRO A 475 6.78 26.91 -28.01
N ALA A 476 7.14 28.04 -27.40
CA ALA A 476 7.23 29.34 -28.05
C ALA A 476 8.68 29.84 -28.02
N GLN A 477 9.17 30.37 -29.13
CA GLN A 477 10.37 31.20 -29.15
C GLN A 477 9.94 32.65 -28.93
N LEU A 478 10.57 33.32 -27.96
CA LEU A 478 10.47 34.77 -27.83
C LEU A 478 11.63 35.37 -28.61
N GLU A 479 11.34 36.30 -29.52
CA GLU A 479 12.36 37.17 -30.09
C GLU A 479 12.88 38.10 -28.99
N SER A 480 14.10 38.63 -29.12
CA SER A 480 14.83 39.34 -28.06
C SER A 480 14.10 40.55 -27.44
N ASP A 481 13.05 41.05 -28.09
CA ASP A 481 12.29 42.24 -27.68
C ASP A 481 10.83 41.93 -27.27
N LEU A 482 10.40 40.66 -27.27
CA LEU A 482 9.02 40.27 -26.94
C LEU A 482 8.94 39.67 -25.53
N GLU A 483 8.15 40.30 -24.66
CA GLU A 483 7.82 39.77 -23.34
C GLU A 483 6.72 38.70 -23.43
N PRO A 484 6.72 37.68 -22.53
CA PRO A 484 5.60 36.76 -22.41
C PRO A 484 4.32 37.50 -22.01
N HIS A 485 3.17 37.01 -22.46
CA HIS A 485 1.88 37.63 -22.16
C HIS A 485 1.45 37.44 -20.70
N GLY A 486 2.10 36.53 -19.99
CA GLY A 486 1.94 36.27 -18.56
C GLY A 486 3.03 35.35 -18.04
N ILE A 487 3.31 35.43 -16.73
CA ILE A 487 4.39 34.69 -16.07
C ILE A 487 3.83 33.97 -14.85
N ILE A 488 4.24 32.72 -14.65
CA ILE A 488 3.93 31.94 -13.45
C ILE A 488 5.25 31.58 -12.76
N TYR A 489 5.42 32.07 -11.53
CA TYR A 489 6.43 31.61 -10.60
C TYR A 489 5.83 30.49 -9.76
N ALA A 490 6.40 29.29 -9.81
CA ALA A 490 5.99 28.17 -8.96
C ALA A 490 7.21 27.66 -8.20
N VAL A 491 7.34 28.07 -6.95
CA VAL A 491 8.51 27.79 -6.11
C VAL A 491 8.13 26.91 -4.95
N ASP A 492 8.94 25.89 -4.68
CA ASP A 492 8.79 24.99 -3.55
C ASP A 492 10.00 25.06 -2.62
N GLY A 493 9.80 24.70 -1.34
CA GLY A 493 10.85 24.71 -0.32
C GLY A 493 11.22 26.10 0.23
N VAL A 494 10.35 27.10 0.11
CA VAL A 494 10.57 28.44 0.66
C VAL A 494 10.40 28.43 2.18
N PRO A 495 11.47 28.66 2.97
CA PRO A 495 11.40 28.56 4.44
C PRO A 495 10.43 29.58 5.05
N GLY A 496 9.63 29.14 6.03
CA GLY A 496 8.72 30.03 6.77
C GLY A 496 7.42 30.41 6.02
N ARG A 497 7.29 30.06 4.74
CA ARG A 497 6.07 30.25 3.94
C ARG A 497 5.12 29.06 4.09
N THR A 498 3.82 29.34 4.21
CA THR A 498 2.78 28.34 3.99
C THR A 498 2.48 28.18 2.50
N SER A 499 1.88 27.05 2.12
CA SER A 499 1.48 26.81 0.73
C SER A 499 0.33 27.75 0.35
N TYR A 500 0.58 28.70 -0.55
CA TYR A 500 -0.37 29.75 -0.92
C TYR A 500 -0.05 30.34 -2.30
N GLY A 501 -1.05 30.85 -3.00
CA GLY A 501 -0.92 31.46 -4.32
C GLY A 501 -1.27 32.95 -4.35
N TYR A 502 -0.74 33.66 -5.33
CA TYR A 502 -1.04 35.06 -5.59
C TYR A 502 -1.14 35.30 -7.10
N TYR A 503 -2.00 36.22 -7.53
CA TYR A 503 -2.05 36.67 -8.91
C TYR A 503 -2.30 38.17 -9.00
N CYS A 504 -1.47 38.84 -9.80
CA CYS A 504 -1.61 40.24 -10.15
C CYS A 504 -2.23 40.35 -11.55
N PRO A 505 -3.49 40.79 -11.69
CA PRO A 505 -4.17 40.89 -12.99
C PRO A 505 -3.55 41.91 -13.94
N GLU A 506 -3.04 43.03 -13.41
CA GLU A 506 -2.46 44.11 -14.21
C GLU A 506 -1.18 43.66 -14.92
N MET A 507 -0.30 42.98 -14.20
CA MET A 507 0.97 42.46 -14.72
C MET A 507 0.88 40.99 -15.19
N ARG A 508 -0.31 40.38 -15.13
CA ARG A 508 -0.58 38.98 -15.51
C ARG A 508 0.45 37.99 -14.95
N THR A 509 0.82 38.21 -13.70
CA THR A 509 1.87 37.45 -13.01
C THR A 509 1.24 36.65 -11.87
N ALA A 510 1.45 35.33 -11.85
CA ALA A 510 1.10 34.47 -10.72
C ALA A 510 2.34 34.03 -9.96
N ILE A 511 2.21 33.91 -8.63
CA ILE A 511 3.24 33.41 -7.75
C ILE A 511 2.62 32.33 -6.86
N LEU A 512 3.20 31.13 -6.88
CA LEU A 512 2.80 29.99 -6.09
C LEU A 512 3.95 29.59 -5.17
N PHE A 513 3.72 29.63 -3.86
CA PHE A 513 4.68 29.19 -2.85
C PHE A 513 4.32 27.82 -2.31
N ASN A 514 5.35 26.98 -2.15
CA ASN A 514 5.31 25.66 -1.51
C ASN A 514 4.21 24.75 -2.08
N THR A 515 4.06 24.77 -3.40
CA THR A 515 3.18 23.85 -4.12
C THR A 515 3.84 23.26 -5.35
N SER A 516 3.84 21.94 -5.41
CA SER A 516 4.29 21.15 -6.56
C SER A 516 3.14 20.54 -7.37
N TYR A 517 1.89 20.98 -7.13
CA TYR A 517 0.71 20.43 -7.82
C TYR A 517 0.51 21.04 -9.22
N TYR A 518 0.77 20.26 -10.27
CA TYR A 518 0.68 20.73 -11.65
C TYR A 518 -0.73 21.18 -12.04
N GLY A 519 -1.77 20.53 -11.50
CA GLY A 519 -3.15 20.89 -11.78
C GLY A 519 -3.48 22.36 -11.51
N GLN A 520 -2.86 22.98 -10.49
CA GLN A 520 -3.06 24.40 -10.19
C GLN A 520 -2.30 25.32 -11.15
N VAL A 521 -1.04 24.99 -11.47
CA VAL A 521 -0.23 25.70 -12.47
C VAL A 521 -0.93 25.71 -13.83
N ARG A 522 -1.44 24.54 -14.26
CA ARG A 522 -2.24 24.38 -15.48
C ARG A 522 -3.50 25.25 -15.47
N SER A 523 -4.27 25.22 -14.38
CA SER A 523 -5.51 26.00 -14.27
C SER A 523 -5.25 27.51 -14.33
N LEU A 524 -4.16 27.99 -13.72
CA LEU A 524 -3.76 29.40 -13.80
C LEU A 524 -3.41 29.81 -15.23
N ALA A 525 -2.59 29.01 -15.92
CA ALA A 525 -2.21 29.27 -17.30
C ALA A 525 -3.43 29.38 -18.23
N LEU A 526 -4.36 28.42 -18.15
CA LEU A 526 -5.60 28.44 -18.93
C LEU A 526 -6.48 29.65 -18.58
N GLY A 527 -6.53 30.05 -17.31
CA GLY A 527 -7.23 31.26 -16.87
C GLY A 527 -6.64 32.55 -17.44
N MET A 528 -5.32 32.70 -17.39
CA MET A 528 -4.59 33.83 -17.99
C MET A 528 -4.82 33.91 -19.51
N VAL A 529 -4.73 32.76 -20.18
CA VAL A 529 -4.94 32.67 -21.64
C VAL A 529 -6.37 33.03 -22.01
N ALA A 530 -7.37 32.55 -21.26
CA ALA A 530 -8.76 32.95 -21.47
C ALA A 530 -8.94 34.46 -21.35
N GLN A 531 -8.44 35.07 -20.27
CA GLN A 531 -8.55 36.52 -20.07
C GLN A 531 -7.82 37.33 -21.16
N ALA A 532 -6.64 36.90 -21.58
CA ALA A 532 -5.86 37.57 -22.62
C ALA A 532 -6.50 37.40 -24.01
N SER A 533 -6.92 36.18 -24.37
CA SER A 533 -7.48 35.89 -25.69
C SER A 533 -8.88 36.47 -25.89
N GLU A 534 -9.70 36.59 -24.85
CA GLU A 534 -11.01 37.26 -24.93
C GLU A 534 -10.87 38.76 -25.22
N ARG A 535 -9.81 39.40 -24.71
CA ARG A 535 -9.56 40.83 -24.93
C ARG A 535 -8.81 41.12 -26.22
N LEU A 536 -7.85 40.27 -26.58
CA LEU A 536 -6.92 40.52 -27.68
C LEU A 536 -7.34 39.88 -29.00
N LEU A 537 -8.04 38.74 -28.95
CA LEU A 537 -8.23 37.85 -30.10
C LEU A 537 -9.70 37.48 -30.35
N ASP A 538 -10.64 38.01 -29.57
CA ASP A 538 -12.08 37.68 -29.64
C ASP A 538 -12.34 36.15 -29.56
N VAL A 539 -11.59 35.47 -28.68
CA VAL A 539 -11.70 34.03 -28.46
C VAL A 539 -12.28 33.75 -27.09
N HIS A 540 -13.39 33.02 -27.03
CA HIS A 540 -14.09 32.70 -25.80
C HIS A 540 -13.53 31.43 -25.14
N GLY A 541 -13.05 31.53 -23.90
CA GLY A 541 -12.59 30.39 -23.11
C GLY A 541 -13.72 29.65 -22.40
N VAL A 542 -14.11 28.47 -22.89
CA VAL A 542 -15.23 27.70 -22.34
C VAL A 542 -14.72 26.47 -21.59
N ARG A 543 -15.13 26.33 -20.32
CA ARG A 543 -14.84 25.14 -19.51
C ARG A 543 -15.77 23.96 -19.87
N ALA A 544 -15.52 23.35 -21.01
CA ALA A 544 -16.32 22.26 -21.56
C ALA A 544 -15.49 21.00 -21.82
N ALA A 545 -16.16 19.84 -21.73
CA ALA A 545 -15.66 18.61 -22.35
C ALA A 545 -16.32 18.48 -23.73
N CYS A 546 -15.55 18.40 -24.80
CA CYS A 546 -16.05 18.47 -26.17
C CYS A 546 -15.75 17.20 -26.96
N VAL A 547 -16.74 16.75 -27.72
CA VAL A 547 -16.63 15.64 -28.68
C VAL A 547 -17.14 16.09 -30.03
N ASP A 548 -16.65 15.47 -31.10
CA ASP A 548 -17.00 15.71 -32.49
C ASP A 548 -17.60 14.45 -33.11
N TYR A 549 -18.73 14.62 -33.78
CA TYR A 549 -19.35 13.62 -34.63
C TYR A 549 -19.36 14.12 -36.06
N ASN A 550 -18.40 13.64 -36.87
CA ASN A 550 -18.28 13.99 -38.29
C ASN A 550 -18.29 15.50 -38.58
N GLY A 551 -17.57 16.29 -37.77
CA GLY A 551 -17.47 17.74 -37.93
C GLY A 551 -18.51 18.52 -37.12
N ARG A 552 -19.46 17.84 -36.48
CA ARG A 552 -20.44 18.45 -35.57
C ARG A 552 -20.02 18.23 -34.13
N GLY A 553 -19.63 19.31 -33.47
CA GLY A 553 -19.15 19.33 -32.10
C GLY A 553 -20.29 19.44 -31.08
N LEU A 554 -20.12 18.75 -29.97
CA LEU A 554 -20.96 18.86 -28.77
C LEU A 554 -20.08 19.24 -27.58
N ALA A 555 -20.46 20.32 -26.90
CA ALA A 555 -19.80 20.79 -25.69
C ALA A 555 -20.64 20.44 -24.46
N LEU A 556 -20.05 19.71 -23.50
CA LEU A 556 -20.64 19.42 -22.19
C LEU A 556 -20.16 20.45 -21.16
N ILE A 557 -21.09 21.20 -20.58
CA ILE A 557 -20.82 22.18 -19.52
C ILE A 557 -21.58 21.78 -18.26
N GLY A 558 -20.95 21.99 -17.10
CA GLY A 558 -21.61 21.80 -15.81
C GLY A 558 -20.67 22.04 -14.63
N PRO A 559 -21.21 22.38 -13.45
CA PRO A 559 -20.44 22.59 -12.23
C PRO A 559 -19.73 21.32 -11.78
N ARG A 560 -18.75 21.50 -10.89
CA ARG A 560 -18.03 20.38 -10.29
C ARG A 560 -19.02 19.46 -9.56
N GLY A 561 -18.87 18.15 -9.73
CA GLY A 561 -19.69 17.13 -9.05
C GLY A 561 -20.82 16.52 -9.89
N LEU A 562 -21.25 17.16 -10.98
CA LEU A 562 -22.31 16.65 -11.87
C LEU A 562 -21.84 15.58 -12.87
N LYS A 563 -20.83 14.78 -12.49
CA LYS A 563 -20.38 13.62 -13.29
C LYS A 563 -20.00 13.92 -14.75
N ARG A 564 -19.70 15.19 -15.10
CA ARG A 564 -19.28 15.62 -16.46
C ARG A 564 -18.17 14.73 -17.03
N GLY A 565 -17.14 14.46 -16.23
CA GLY A 565 -16.02 13.61 -16.64
C GLY A 565 -16.44 12.17 -16.97
N SER A 566 -17.28 11.54 -16.13
CA SER A 566 -17.80 10.19 -16.41
C SER A 566 -18.75 10.16 -17.60
N SER A 567 -19.58 11.20 -17.78
CA SER A 567 -20.44 11.32 -18.97
C SER A 567 -19.61 11.47 -20.25
N PHE A 568 -18.54 12.27 -20.19
CA PHE A 568 -17.59 12.42 -21.28
C PHE A 568 -16.91 11.10 -21.63
N ILE A 569 -16.40 10.34 -20.65
CA ILE A 569 -15.75 9.04 -20.90
C ILE A 569 -16.68 8.05 -21.60
N ARG A 570 -17.97 8.03 -21.26
CA ARG A 570 -18.96 7.19 -21.95
C ARG A 570 -19.19 7.57 -23.41
N LEU A 571 -19.07 8.86 -23.74
CA LEU A 571 -19.10 9.29 -25.14
C LEU A 571 -17.88 8.78 -25.91
N LEU A 572 -16.72 8.61 -25.24
CA LEU A 572 -15.52 8.05 -25.87
C LEU A 572 -15.69 6.59 -26.29
N GLU A 573 -16.62 5.86 -25.66
CA GLU A 573 -16.96 4.49 -26.05
C GLU A 573 -17.80 4.44 -27.35
N ASP A 574 -18.27 5.56 -27.90
CA ASP A 574 -18.93 5.56 -29.21
C ASP A 574 -17.86 5.50 -30.30
N GLU A 575 -17.94 4.52 -31.20
CA GLU A 575 -17.02 4.38 -32.33
C GLU A 575 -17.01 5.60 -33.26
N LYS A 576 -18.12 6.34 -33.36
CA LYS A 576 -18.23 7.53 -34.22
C LYS A 576 -17.79 8.83 -33.54
N ALA A 577 -17.66 8.84 -32.22
CA ALA A 577 -17.19 10.01 -31.49
C ALA A 577 -15.67 10.18 -31.68
N ARG A 578 -15.27 11.41 -31.99
CA ARG A 578 -13.89 11.86 -31.95
C ARG A 578 -13.74 12.88 -30.82
N PHE A 579 -12.77 12.72 -29.93
CA PHE A 579 -12.58 13.62 -28.81
C PHE A 579 -11.82 14.88 -29.22
N LEU A 580 -12.22 16.01 -28.62
CA LEU A 580 -11.54 17.31 -28.77
C LEU A 580 -10.79 17.68 -27.49
N THR A 581 -11.49 17.76 -26.35
CA THR A 581 -10.94 18.20 -25.05
C THR A 581 -11.80 17.69 -23.90
N ASN A 582 -11.21 17.48 -22.72
CA ASN A 582 -11.91 16.96 -21.53
C ASN A 582 -12.27 18.04 -20.49
N ASP A 583 -11.75 19.26 -20.62
CA ASP A 583 -11.93 20.31 -19.62
C ASP A 583 -12.05 21.72 -20.19
N TRP A 584 -11.31 22.06 -21.26
CA TRP A 584 -11.22 23.42 -21.81
C TRP A 584 -11.24 23.47 -23.33
N ALA A 585 -12.11 24.31 -23.88
CA ALA A 585 -12.20 24.63 -25.31
C ALA A 585 -12.10 26.15 -25.52
N PHE A 586 -11.31 26.56 -26.50
CA PHE A 586 -11.25 27.96 -26.94
C PHE A 586 -12.09 28.13 -28.19
N VAL A 587 -13.13 28.96 -28.12
CA VAL A 587 -14.15 29.09 -29.15
C VAL A 587 -13.96 30.40 -29.92
N ARG A 588 -13.81 30.28 -31.23
CA ARG A 588 -13.74 31.39 -32.17
C ARG A 588 -15.03 31.50 -32.97
N TYR A 589 -15.46 32.72 -33.23
CA TYR A 589 -16.65 32.97 -34.04
C TYR A 589 -16.26 33.36 -35.46
N ARG A 590 -16.83 32.68 -36.46
CA ARG A 590 -16.63 33.00 -37.88
C ARG A 590 -17.97 33.02 -38.58
N GLY A 591 -18.55 34.22 -38.74
CA GLY A 591 -19.93 34.36 -39.23
C GLY A 591 -20.93 33.75 -38.24
N ASN A 592 -21.68 32.73 -38.69
CA ASN A 592 -22.67 32.00 -37.89
C ASN A 592 -22.14 30.65 -37.35
N GLU A 593 -20.83 30.49 -37.26
CA GLU A 593 -20.22 29.27 -36.75
C GLU A 593 -19.38 29.53 -35.50
N ALA A 594 -19.46 28.62 -34.54
CA ALA A 594 -18.58 28.53 -33.38
C ALA A 594 -17.56 27.41 -33.58
N ILE A 595 -16.29 27.74 -33.67
CA ILE A 595 -15.20 26.78 -33.88
C ILE A 595 -14.45 26.61 -32.57
N ALA A 596 -14.48 25.41 -32.00
CA ALA A 596 -13.75 25.08 -30.77
C ALA A 596 -12.39 24.46 -31.09
N ASP A 597 -11.34 24.98 -30.45
CA ASP A 597 -9.98 24.45 -30.48
C ASP A 597 -9.58 23.86 -29.12
N ALA A 598 -8.83 22.75 -29.16
CA ALA A 598 -8.22 22.17 -27.97
C ALA A 598 -6.85 22.82 -27.70
N PRO A 599 -6.65 23.47 -26.54
CA PRO A 599 -5.40 24.17 -26.23
C PRO A 599 -4.26 23.21 -25.83
N GLU A 600 -4.60 22.03 -25.31
CA GLU A 600 -3.66 21.09 -24.72
C GLU A 600 -3.17 20.04 -25.73
N ARG A 601 -1.90 19.63 -25.61
CA ARG A 601 -1.36 18.47 -26.34
C ARG A 601 -1.80 17.16 -25.71
N LYS A 602 -1.88 17.13 -24.38
CA LYS A 602 -2.23 15.94 -23.60
C LYS A 602 -3.40 16.23 -22.69
N PHE A 603 -4.22 15.22 -22.46
CA PHE A 603 -5.36 15.37 -21.58
C PHE A 603 -4.95 15.11 -20.14
N TYR A 604 -5.23 16.07 -19.27
CA TYR A 604 -5.05 15.93 -17.83
C TYR A 604 -6.25 15.17 -17.23
N PHE A 605 -6.13 13.85 -17.12
CA PHE A 605 -7.20 12.93 -16.72
C PHE A 605 -7.14 12.56 -15.24
N LYS A 606 -8.30 12.31 -14.62
CA LYS A 606 -8.35 11.60 -13.32
C LYS A 606 -8.08 10.12 -13.54
N THR A 607 -7.15 9.55 -12.78
CA THR A 607 -6.76 8.12 -12.91
C THR A 607 -7.73 7.18 -12.20
N ASN A 608 -8.51 7.67 -11.23
CA ASN A 608 -9.50 6.87 -10.51
C ASN A 608 -10.60 6.27 -11.42
N ILE A 609 -10.73 6.75 -12.65
CA ILE A 609 -11.63 6.15 -13.64
C ILE A 609 -11.24 4.70 -14.00
N ALA A 610 -9.96 4.32 -13.82
CA ALA A 610 -9.48 2.96 -14.08
C ALA A 610 -10.23 1.90 -13.26
N GLN A 611 -10.80 2.29 -12.11
CA GLN A 611 -11.62 1.40 -11.29
C GLN A 611 -12.88 0.92 -12.03
N ASN A 612 -13.54 1.83 -12.75
CA ASN A 612 -14.77 1.52 -13.49
C ASN A 612 -14.47 1.16 -14.96
N PHE A 613 -13.30 1.56 -15.47
CA PHE A 613 -12.87 1.33 -16.84
C PHE A 613 -11.42 0.78 -16.87
N PRO A 614 -11.21 -0.50 -16.55
CA PRO A 614 -9.87 -1.09 -16.34
C PRO A 614 -8.91 -0.95 -17.53
N HIS A 615 -9.43 -0.87 -18.75
CA HIS A 615 -8.61 -0.69 -19.96
C HIS A 615 -7.83 0.63 -19.98
N TYR A 616 -8.30 1.68 -19.29
CA TYR A 616 -7.54 2.93 -19.13
C TYR A 616 -6.32 2.79 -18.21
N GLY A 617 -6.27 1.77 -17.33
CA GLY A 617 -5.09 1.49 -16.51
C GLY A 617 -3.83 1.34 -17.36
N ARG A 618 -3.93 0.61 -18.49
CA ARG A 618 -2.82 0.44 -19.44
C ARG A 618 -2.36 1.73 -20.11
N ILE A 619 -3.26 2.69 -20.29
CA ILE A 619 -2.95 4.01 -20.84
C ILE A 619 -2.22 4.82 -19.77
N PHE A 620 -2.68 4.76 -18.52
CA PHE A 620 -2.03 5.43 -17.40
C PHE A 620 -0.64 4.86 -17.11
N ASP A 621 -0.43 3.54 -17.30
CA ASP A 621 0.88 2.89 -17.10
C ASP A 621 1.97 3.50 -18.00
N ARG A 622 1.55 4.10 -19.12
CA ARG A 622 2.40 4.74 -20.12
C ARG A 622 2.35 6.27 -20.07
N SER A 623 1.56 6.84 -19.18
CA SER A 623 1.37 8.28 -19.03
C SER A 623 2.15 8.81 -17.83
N LYS A 624 2.65 10.06 -17.90
CA LYS A 624 3.19 10.72 -16.71
C LYS A 624 2.05 10.94 -15.72
N CYS A 625 2.19 10.46 -14.49
CA CYS A 625 1.16 10.56 -13.47
C CYS A 625 1.66 11.37 -12.26
N GLU A 626 0.77 12.11 -11.62
CA GLU A 626 1.04 12.71 -10.31
C GLU A 626 0.04 12.18 -9.28
N ASN A 627 0.45 12.18 -8.01
CA ASN A 627 -0.33 11.75 -6.86
C ASN A 627 -0.82 10.29 -6.91
N VAL A 628 -0.14 9.40 -7.65
CA VAL A 628 -0.38 7.94 -7.61
C VAL A 628 0.14 7.35 -6.31
N VAL A 629 -0.59 6.41 -5.71
CA VAL A 629 -0.22 5.87 -4.40
C VAL A 629 0.80 4.75 -4.58
N THR A 630 1.99 4.88 -4.01
CA THR A 630 3.07 3.86 -4.09
C THR A 630 3.21 3.04 -2.81
N THR A 631 2.72 3.56 -1.68
CA THR A 631 2.71 2.86 -0.39
C THR A 631 1.32 2.88 0.23
N ARG A 632 1.02 1.91 1.09
CA ARG A 632 -0.27 1.88 1.80
C ARG A 632 -0.45 3.08 2.75
N ALA A 633 0.65 3.60 3.30
CA ALA A 633 0.62 4.77 4.17
C ALA A 633 0.14 6.04 3.42
N ASP A 634 0.38 6.10 2.11
CA ASP A 634 -0.03 7.21 1.25
C ASP A 634 -1.48 7.13 0.76
N TRP A 635 -2.21 6.07 1.12
CA TRP A 635 -3.58 5.84 0.69
C TRP A 635 -4.53 6.84 1.35
N THR A 636 -5.09 7.77 0.56
CA THR A 636 -6.03 8.79 1.06
C THR A 636 -7.48 8.47 0.75
N ASN A 637 -7.76 7.57 -0.20
CA ASN A 637 -9.12 7.18 -0.56
C ASN A 637 -9.69 6.12 0.42
N MET A 638 -10.00 6.52 1.65
CA MET A 638 -10.43 5.61 2.74
C MET A 638 -11.76 4.87 2.50
N LYS A 639 -12.52 5.20 1.44
CA LYS A 639 -13.79 4.53 1.14
C LYS A 639 -13.62 3.10 0.58
N GLU A 640 -12.41 2.72 0.19
CA GLU A 640 -12.14 1.49 -0.58
C GLU A 640 -10.86 0.78 -0.11
N LEU A 641 -10.74 0.44 1.18
CA LEU A 641 -9.79 -0.61 1.55
C LEU A 641 -10.35 -1.95 1.04
N VAL A 642 -10.07 -2.23 -0.23
CA VAL A 642 -10.46 -3.49 -0.90
C VAL A 642 -9.51 -4.60 -0.45
N ASP A 643 -10.02 -5.81 -0.28
CA ASP A 643 -9.22 -7.01 0.03
C ASP A 643 -8.10 -7.24 -1.01
N GLU A 644 -8.31 -6.82 -2.26
CA GLU A 644 -7.40 -6.91 -3.41
C GLU A 644 -6.73 -5.54 -3.69
N CYS A 645 -5.80 -5.13 -2.83
CA CYS A 645 -5.02 -3.92 -3.07
C CYS A 645 -3.85 -4.21 -4.04
N PRO A 646 -3.73 -3.49 -5.17
CA PRO A 646 -2.70 -3.74 -6.19
C PRO A 646 -1.27 -3.71 -5.65
N LEU A 647 -1.00 -2.83 -4.69
CA LEU A 647 0.35 -2.69 -4.11
C LEU A 647 0.80 -3.96 -3.39
N ASP A 648 -0.14 -4.64 -2.71
CA ASP A 648 0.18 -5.88 -2.01
C ASP A 648 0.42 -7.03 -3.01
N LEU A 649 -0.24 -6.98 -4.17
CA LEU A 649 -0.02 -7.88 -5.30
C LEU A 649 1.25 -7.55 -6.10
N GLY A 650 2.06 -6.59 -5.64
CA GLY A 650 3.33 -6.22 -6.28
C GLY A 650 3.18 -5.26 -7.45
N GLU A 651 2.06 -4.55 -7.57
CA GLU A 651 1.98 -3.40 -8.47
C GLU A 651 2.77 -2.21 -7.90
N PRO A 652 3.53 -1.48 -8.74
CA PRO A 652 4.41 -0.40 -8.27
C PRO A 652 3.67 0.85 -7.79
N TYR A 653 2.39 1.00 -8.16
CA TYR A 653 1.53 2.10 -7.76
C TYR A 653 0.05 1.69 -7.90
N CYS A 654 -0.83 2.45 -7.24
CA CYS A 654 -2.27 2.30 -7.29
C CYS A 654 -2.93 3.61 -7.77
N TYR A 655 -3.70 3.53 -8.86
CA TYR A 655 -4.36 4.66 -9.49
C TYR A 655 -5.56 5.22 -8.72
N TRP A 656 -6.26 4.36 -7.97
CA TRP A 656 -7.47 4.75 -7.22
C TRP A 656 -7.20 5.01 -5.73
N GLY A 657 -5.97 4.80 -5.26
CA GLY A 657 -5.60 5.05 -3.86
C GLY A 657 -5.69 6.52 -3.46
N SER A 658 -5.75 7.44 -4.43
CA SER A 658 -5.89 8.89 -4.23
C SER A 658 -6.93 9.49 -5.18
N THR A 659 -7.82 10.34 -4.66
CA THR A 659 -8.82 11.09 -5.45
C THR A 659 -8.21 12.18 -6.33
N ASP A 660 -6.97 12.57 -6.01
CA ASP A 660 -6.22 13.63 -6.67
C ASP A 660 -5.14 13.08 -7.61
N SER A 661 -5.09 11.76 -7.80
CA SER A 661 -4.24 11.16 -8.81
C SER A 661 -4.69 11.58 -10.22
N ARG A 662 -3.72 11.96 -11.05
CA ARG A 662 -3.92 12.51 -12.40
C ARG A 662 -2.86 11.97 -13.36
N ALA A 663 -3.22 11.85 -14.63
CA ALA A 663 -2.34 11.43 -15.71
C ALA A 663 -2.37 12.42 -16.88
N LEU A 664 -1.21 12.70 -17.49
CA LEU A 664 -1.11 13.37 -18.78
C LEU A 664 -1.17 12.34 -19.91
N VAL A 665 -2.36 12.19 -20.48
CA VAL A 665 -2.67 11.15 -21.47
C VAL A 665 -2.51 11.71 -22.88
N ASP A 666 -1.74 11.02 -23.73
CA ASP A 666 -1.74 11.32 -25.15
C ASP A 666 -3.12 10.99 -25.74
N PRO A 667 -3.81 11.95 -26.38
CA PRO A 667 -5.14 11.72 -26.95
C PRO A 667 -5.15 10.54 -27.91
N ALA A 668 -4.11 10.35 -28.74
CA ALA A 668 -4.07 9.27 -29.74
C ALA A 668 -4.02 7.85 -29.11
N TRP A 669 -3.67 7.72 -27.83
CA TRP A 669 -3.70 6.44 -27.13
C TRP A 669 -5.12 6.00 -26.77
N ILE A 670 -6.09 6.91 -26.83
CA ILE A 670 -7.51 6.62 -26.62
C ILE A 670 -8.11 6.20 -27.96
N GLY A 671 -8.15 4.90 -28.25
CA GLY A 671 -8.81 4.36 -29.44
C GLY A 671 -8.14 4.67 -30.80
N GLY A 672 -6.97 5.30 -30.81
CA GLY A 672 -6.16 5.57 -32.00
C GLY A 672 -6.22 7.01 -32.52
N PRO A 673 -5.34 7.39 -33.48
CA PRO A 673 -5.19 8.77 -33.95
C PRO A 673 -6.45 9.34 -34.61
N ASN A 674 -7.28 8.50 -35.22
CA ASN A 674 -8.54 8.91 -35.88
C ASN A 674 -9.65 9.25 -34.87
N LYS A 675 -9.48 8.90 -33.60
CA LYS A 675 -10.44 9.23 -32.54
C LYS A 675 -10.20 10.62 -31.96
N TYR A 676 -9.17 11.34 -32.38
CA TYR A 676 -8.84 12.68 -31.90
C TYR A 676 -9.08 13.74 -32.98
N VAL A 677 -9.57 14.92 -32.59
CA VAL A 677 -9.53 16.13 -33.42
C VAL A 677 -8.99 17.31 -32.60
N LYS A 678 -8.25 18.22 -33.24
CA LYS A 678 -7.78 19.47 -32.61
C LYS A 678 -8.79 20.61 -32.69
N ARG A 679 -9.78 20.49 -33.58
CA ARG A 679 -10.77 21.50 -33.90
C ARG A 679 -12.11 20.85 -34.27
N SER A 680 -13.22 21.47 -33.89
CA SER A 680 -14.58 21.06 -34.28
C SER A 680 -15.51 22.26 -34.36
N HIS A 681 -16.54 22.19 -35.22
CA HIS A 681 -17.59 23.21 -35.28
C HIS A 681 -18.65 22.85 -34.25
N LEU A 682 -18.77 23.63 -33.17
CA LEU A 682 -19.77 23.38 -32.14
C LEU A 682 -21.16 23.54 -32.75
N HIS A 683 -21.91 22.44 -32.76
CA HIS A 683 -23.31 22.41 -33.16
C HIS A 683 -24.23 22.57 -31.95
N SER A 684 -23.86 21.97 -30.82
CA SER A 684 -24.68 21.93 -29.61
C SER A 684 -23.88 22.16 -28.34
N VAL A 685 -24.49 22.88 -27.40
CA VAL A 685 -24.01 23.06 -26.03
C VAL A 685 -25.00 22.42 -25.08
N VAL A 686 -24.53 21.45 -24.32
CA VAL A 686 -25.32 20.70 -23.34
C VAL A 686 -24.91 21.10 -21.94
N MET A 687 -25.87 21.64 -21.20
CA MET A 687 -25.74 22.04 -19.81
C MET A 687 -26.30 20.94 -18.91
N LEU A 688 -25.41 20.30 -18.15
CA LEU A 688 -25.78 19.26 -17.21
C LEU A 688 -26.36 19.87 -15.95
N HIS A 689 -27.47 19.30 -15.47
CA HIS A 689 -28.04 19.62 -14.16
C HIS A 689 -28.63 18.37 -13.51
N TYR A 690 -28.88 18.44 -12.20
CA TYR A 690 -29.46 17.35 -11.43
C TYR A 690 -30.75 17.81 -10.77
N GLU A 691 -31.90 17.31 -11.23
CA GLU A 691 -33.20 17.67 -10.67
C GLU A 691 -34.23 16.53 -10.84
N PRO A 692 -34.51 15.71 -9.82
CA PRO A 692 -35.27 14.46 -9.97
C PRO A 692 -36.62 14.54 -10.69
N ASN A 693 -37.30 15.68 -10.67
CA ASN A 693 -38.64 15.86 -11.21
C ASN A 693 -38.70 16.73 -12.48
N ALA A 694 -37.55 17.07 -13.07
CA ALA A 694 -37.48 17.87 -14.29
C ALA A 694 -37.41 16.99 -15.56
N PRO A 695 -37.82 17.51 -16.74
CA PRO A 695 -37.67 16.81 -18.01
C PRO A 695 -36.25 16.29 -18.26
N ALA A 696 -36.12 15.18 -19.00
CA ALA A 696 -34.82 14.57 -19.30
C ALA A 696 -33.93 15.46 -20.18
N VAL A 697 -34.51 16.06 -21.22
CA VAL A 697 -33.84 16.97 -22.14
C VAL A 697 -34.79 18.12 -22.47
N GLU A 698 -34.28 19.34 -22.41
CA GLU A 698 -35.00 20.56 -22.71
C GLU A 698 -34.16 21.43 -23.65
N LYS A 699 -34.71 21.86 -24.79
CA LYS A 699 -34.05 22.84 -25.66
C LYS A 699 -34.37 24.24 -25.14
N LEU A 700 -33.34 25.04 -24.88
CA LEU A 700 -33.49 26.39 -24.35
C LEU A 700 -33.43 27.43 -25.49
N SER A 701 -34.11 28.55 -25.27
CA SER A 701 -33.84 29.78 -26.03
C SER A 701 -32.46 30.33 -25.66
N VAL A 702 -31.93 31.25 -26.46
CA VAL A 702 -30.65 31.92 -26.18
C VAL A 702 -30.65 32.56 -24.79
N GLU A 703 -31.70 33.33 -24.48
CA GLU A 703 -31.84 34.00 -23.18
C GLU A 703 -32.02 32.99 -22.05
N GLY A 704 -32.84 31.94 -22.24
CA GLY A 704 -33.03 30.91 -21.21
C GLY A 704 -31.75 30.14 -20.89
N ALA A 705 -30.90 29.88 -21.90
CA ALA A 705 -29.59 29.27 -21.71
C ALA A 705 -28.63 30.21 -20.97
N LEU A 706 -28.62 31.50 -21.34
CA LEU A 706 -27.81 32.52 -20.69
C LEU A 706 -28.18 32.70 -19.21
N ASP A 707 -29.47 32.78 -18.91
CA ASP A 707 -29.98 32.87 -17.54
C ASP A 707 -29.59 31.65 -16.71
N PHE A 708 -29.67 30.45 -17.30
CA PHE A 708 -29.33 29.20 -16.62
C PHE A 708 -27.86 29.15 -16.21
N ILE A 709 -26.94 29.44 -17.13
CA ILE A 709 -25.50 29.43 -16.82
C ILE A 709 -25.10 30.56 -15.89
N THR A 710 -25.78 31.70 -15.96
CA THR A 710 -25.48 32.89 -15.16
C THR A 710 -25.94 32.69 -13.73
N ALA A 711 -27.18 32.25 -13.52
CA ALA A 711 -27.68 31.91 -12.19
C ALA A 711 -26.84 30.78 -11.58
N GLY A 712 -26.43 29.83 -12.42
CA GLY A 712 -25.49 28.79 -12.05
C GLY A 712 -25.96 28.01 -10.82
N LYS A 713 -27.27 27.85 -10.68
CA LYS A 713 -27.90 27.26 -9.51
C LYS A 713 -27.88 25.75 -9.61
N TYR A 714 -27.19 25.09 -8.68
CA TYR A 714 -27.10 23.63 -8.65
C TYR A 714 -27.15 23.06 -7.23
N ARG A 715 -27.53 21.80 -7.12
CA ARG A 715 -27.43 20.98 -5.91
C ARG A 715 -26.96 19.58 -6.29
N LEU A 716 -26.31 18.87 -5.37
CA LEU A 716 -25.74 17.56 -5.61
C LEU A 716 -26.40 16.51 -4.70
N PRO A 717 -26.51 15.26 -5.15
CA PRO A 717 -26.84 14.15 -4.26
C PRO A 717 -25.67 13.85 -3.30
N SER A 718 -26.01 13.53 -2.05
CA SER A 718 -25.09 13.14 -0.98
C SER A 718 -25.63 11.90 -0.26
N GLY A 719 -24.80 11.26 0.57
CA GLY A 719 -25.22 10.10 1.38
C GLY A 719 -26.36 10.39 2.36
N ALA A 720 -26.63 11.66 2.66
CA ALA A 720 -27.69 12.12 3.56
C ALA A 720 -28.88 12.80 2.83
N GLY A 721 -28.97 12.68 1.50
CA GLY A 721 -29.98 13.38 0.68
C GLY A 721 -29.38 14.46 -0.23
N MET A 722 -30.12 15.52 -0.55
CA MET A 722 -29.62 16.61 -1.41
C MET A 722 -28.82 17.65 -0.63
N THR A 723 -27.73 18.17 -1.21
CA THR A 723 -27.03 19.34 -0.66
C THR A 723 -27.89 20.61 -0.78
N PRO A 724 -27.60 21.66 0.00
CA PRO A 724 -28.15 23.00 -0.24
C PRO A 724 -27.85 23.46 -1.67
N TYR A 725 -28.70 24.36 -2.19
CA TYR A 725 -28.44 25.02 -3.46
C TYR A 725 -27.19 25.89 -3.34
N LYS A 726 -26.32 25.78 -4.34
CA LYS A 726 -25.21 26.70 -4.58
C LYS A 726 -25.53 27.53 -5.80
N GLU A 727 -25.25 28.82 -5.73
CA GLU A 727 -25.38 29.75 -6.83
C GLU A 727 -23.95 30.15 -7.23
N GLN A 728 -23.49 29.61 -8.36
CA GLN A 728 -22.18 29.90 -8.90
C GLN A 728 -22.28 29.83 -10.42
N PRO A 729 -22.10 30.97 -11.13
CA PRO A 729 -22.15 30.98 -12.59
C PRO A 729 -21.29 29.87 -13.19
N PHE A 730 -21.76 29.25 -14.27
CA PHE A 730 -21.04 28.17 -14.97
C PHE A 730 -19.85 28.70 -15.78
N PHE A 731 -19.53 29.99 -15.64
CA PHE A 731 -18.31 30.62 -16.10
C PHE A 731 -17.08 29.90 -15.53
N ASN A 732 -15.91 30.21 -16.09
CA ASN A 732 -14.67 29.60 -15.65
C ASN A 732 -14.42 29.89 -14.14
N PRO A 733 -14.36 28.87 -13.26
CA PRO A 733 -14.17 29.06 -11.82
C PRO A 733 -12.74 29.46 -11.45
N TYR A 734 -11.82 29.51 -12.43
CA TYR A 734 -10.44 29.98 -12.30
C TYR A 734 -10.27 31.35 -12.96
N ILE A 735 -11.35 32.10 -13.19
CA ILE A 735 -11.27 33.50 -13.58
C ILE A 735 -10.50 34.23 -12.47
N LEU A 736 -9.42 34.88 -12.87
CA LEU A 736 -8.50 35.56 -11.97
C LEU A 736 -9.00 37.01 -11.77
N GLY A 737 -9.87 37.17 -10.75
CA GLY A 737 -10.56 38.43 -10.44
C GLY A 737 -11.99 38.50 -11.01
N SER A 738 -12.99 38.79 -10.18
CA SER A 738 -14.39 39.01 -10.59
C SER A 738 -14.68 40.52 -10.66
N SER A 739 -14.39 41.15 -11.79
CA SER A 739 -14.92 42.50 -12.07
C SER A 739 -16.25 42.40 -12.80
N VAL A 740 -17.11 43.41 -12.61
CA VAL A 740 -18.40 43.53 -13.33
C VAL A 740 -18.18 43.45 -14.85
N ASP A 741 -17.16 44.14 -15.36
CA ASP A 741 -16.79 44.12 -16.78
C ASP A 741 -16.48 42.71 -17.30
N GLN A 742 -15.86 41.87 -16.47
CA GLN A 742 -15.49 40.51 -16.85
C GLN A 742 -16.69 39.58 -16.85
N GLU A 743 -17.62 39.73 -15.90
CA GLU A 743 -18.90 39.03 -15.92
C GLU A 743 -19.73 39.42 -17.14
N ASP A 744 -19.77 40.70 -17.50
CA ASP A 744 -20.47 41.19 -18.70
C ASP A 744 -19.82 40.70 -19.99
N LEU A 745 -18.49 40.60 -20.03
CA LEU A 745 -17.78 39.98 -21.16
C LEU A 745 -18.13 38.49 -21.31
N GLN A 746 -18.13 37.74 -20.21
CA GLN A 746 -18.52 36.32 -20.20
C GLN A 746 -19.97 36.14 -20.66
N ARG A 747 -20.91 36.95 -20.14
CA ARG A 747 -22.31 36.93 -20.57
C ARG A 747 -22.44 37.17 -22.08
N ARG A 748 -21.75 38.18 -22.62
CA ARG A 748 -21.75 38.47 -24.07
C ARG A 748 -21.18 37.30 -24.88
N ASN A 749 -20.07 36.71 -24.42
CA ASN A 749 -19.43 35.60 -25.10
C ASN A 749 -20.31 34.34 -25.12
N PHE A 750 -20.99 34.03 -24.01
CA PHE A 750 -21.95 32.92 -23.97
C PHE A 750 -23.23 33.20 -24.76
N HIS A 751 -23.73 34.43 -24.74
CA HIS A 751 -24.86 34.85 -25.58
C HIS A 751 -24.54 34.59 -27.06
N GLN A 752 -23.36 35.02 -27.50
CA GLN A 752 -22.87 34.78 -28.86
C GLN A 752 -22.75 33.28 -29.16
N LEU A 753 -22.24 32.47 -28.23
CA LEU A 753 -22.16 31.02 -28.37
C LEU A 753 -23.55 30.39 -28.59
N PHE A 754 -24.52 30.76 -27.77
CA PHE A 754 -25.88 30.22 -27.85
C PHE A 754 -26.66 30.74 -29.06
N ARG A 755 -26.28 31.90 -29.62
CA ARG A 755 -26.87 32.41 -30.86
C ARG A 755 -26.55 31.53 -32.07
N VAL A 756 -25.38 30.89 -32.07
CA VAL A 756 -24.87 30.10 -33.20
C VAL A 756 -24.85 28.59 -32.93
N THR A 757 -25.30 28.15 -31.76
CA THR A 757 -25.36 26.72 -31.37
C THR A 757 -26.73 26.37 -30.78
N ASN A 758 -27.09 25.09 -30.79
CA ASN A 758 -28.26 24.62 -30.06
C ASN A 758 -27.93 24.47 -28.57
N ALA A 759 -28.67 25.16 -27.70
CA ALA A 759 -28.51 25.05 -26.26
C ALA A 759 -29.52 24.05 -25.68
N TYR A 760 -29.02 23.03 -24.98
CA TYR A 760 -29.83 22.01 -24.32
C TYR A 760 -29.51 21.93 -22.83
N LYS A 761 -30.54 21.76 -22.02
CA LYS A 761 -30.44 21.40 -20.62
C LYS A 761 -30.74 19.90 -20.49
N VAL A 762 -29.82 19.16 -19.89
CA VAL A 762 -29.92 17.69 -19.74
C VAL A 762 -29.89 17.32 -18.26
N ASN A 763 -30.95 16.65 -17.83
CA ASN A 763 -31.15 16.25 -16.45
C ASN A 763 -30.57 14.86 -16.21
N ILE A 764 -29.42 14.80 -15.52
CA ILE A 764 -28.76 13.51 -15.24
C ILE A 764 -29.47 12.71 -14.14
N ALA A 765 -30.49 13.26 -13.47
CA ALA A 765 -31.27 12.55 -12.47
C ALA A 765 -32.35 11.64 -13.10
N SER A 766 -32.88 12.03 -14.27
CA SER A 766 -33.97 11.31 -14.95
C SER A 766 -33.50 10.41 -16.10
N ILE A 767 -32.21 10.46 -16.45
CA ILE A 767 -31.61 9.62 -17.49
C ILE A 767 -30.73 8.55 -16.82
N PRO A 768 -31.06 7.25 -16.94
CA PRO A 768 -30.18 6.18 -16.52
C PRO A 768 -28.81 6.32 -17.18
N LEU A 769 -27.75 6.03 -16.44
CA LEU A 769 -26.38 6.29 -16.88
C LEU A 769 -26.05 5.60 -18.23
N GLU A 770 -26.62 4.42 -18.49
CA GLU A 770 -26.47 3.67 -19.75
C GLU A 770 -27.19 4.31 -20.95
N ALA A 771 -28.28 5.05 -20.71
CA ALA A 771 -29.04 5.73 -21.76
C ALA A 771 -28.47 7.12 -22.11
N LEU A 772 -27.63 7.69 -21.24
CA LEU A 772 -27.10 9.05 -21.39
C LEU A 772 -26.27 9.22 -22.66
N LYS A 773 -25.48 8.22 -23.04
CA LYS A 773 -24.66 8.22 -24.27
C LYS A 773 -25.55 8.39 -25.51
N ALA A 774 -26.59 7.58 -25.64
CA ALA A 774 -27.52 7.64 -26.77
C ALA A 774 -28.24 8.99 -26.82
N ARG A 775 -28.72 9.48 -25.66
CA ARG A 775 -29.40 10.78 -25.57
C ARG A 775 -28.51 11.95 -25.95
N LEU A 776 -27.26 11.98 -25.50
CA LEU A 776 -26.32 13.04 -25.88
C LEU A 776 -25.99 13.01 -27.38
N ARG A 777 -25.92 11.81 -27.97
CA ARG A 777 -25.69 11.64 -29.41
C ARG A 777 -26.85 12.13 -30.28
N GLU A 778 -28.10 12.04 -29.81
CA GLU A 778 -29.28 12.60 -30.49
C GLU A 778 -29.24 14.13 -30.61
N LEU A 779 -28.37 14.80 -29.84
CA LEU A 779 -28.26 16.26 -29.80
C LEU A 779 -27.19 16.81 -30.75
N VAL A 780 -26.64 15.99 -31.66
CA VAL A 780 -25.52 16.37 -32.57
C VAL A 780 -25.84 16.14 -34.03
#